data_AF-A0A2D7XWM8-F1
#
_entry.id   AF-A0A2D7XWM8-F1
#
_cell.length_a   1.000
_cell.length_b   1.000
_cell.length_c   1.000
_cell.angle_alpha   90.00
_cell.angle_beta   90.00
_cell.angle_gamma   90.00
#
_symmetry.space_group_name_H-M   'P 1'
#
loop_
_entity.id
_entity.type
_entity.pdbx_description
1 polymer ?
#
loop_
_entity_poly.entity_id
_entity_poly.type
_entity_poly.pdbx_seq_one_letter_code
_entity_poly.pdbx_strand_id
1 'polypeptide(L)'
;MAPDSATVLKEIESLMRAGRFDAAYAEAEALVSAAPDSQDALYMAAVCARYLKRFEDAERHLASLKAIIPDFGRAYQEEGHLALAVGDVTRARRCFDLATRYNPALIASWQKLAELSQAAGKAETGAIARAQAQRLKALPRELLAATNHIHEGRIFRAEDILRAYMQAHPRDVEGMRLLADVGVRLSVLSDADFLLETAITLAPEHLQLRIDYIQVLRKRQKYAEALKQAEFLYEKDPGSPTFQSLLAIECMHADELDRSLELFETVLKQRPNDLATLTSRGHALKTYGRTDDAIASYRKAVETDPRHGDAWYGLANLKTYEFSAGDRAIMAETLKGSDLSVMARVHICFALGKACEDAGQYDAAFEAFRDGNALKKREARYTSEQMDSEFQLQKKYCTAELFRARSNVGHDAPDPIFILGLPRAGSTLLEQILASHSQVDGTLELPNILSLSHRLRGRSMLSDRERYPRVLHELPDEDFDKLGQEYIETTRVHRADAPFFTDKMPNNFRHIGLIHMILPNAKIIDARRNPLDCCWSGFKQLFAEGQEFTYGLEEIGHYYRGYVDLMDHWHSVLPEGRILKVQHEDVLDDLEGQVQRILEYCGLPFEEACVNFHKTDRAVRTASAQQVRQPINRSGLEQWRPYEAHLDPLKEALGPALQNY
;
A
#
# COMPACT_ATOMS: atom_id res chain seq x y z
N MET A 1 -32.97 17.62 -21.18
CA MET A 1 -32.11 17.32 -20.02
C MET A 1 -32.18 15.82 -19.83
N ALA A 2 -31.06 15.11 -20.01
CA ALA A 2 -31.01 13.69 -19.69
C ALA A 2 -31.33 13.54 -18.19
N PRO A 3 -32.20 12.59 -17.79
CA PRO A 3 -32.45 12.36 -16.37
C PRO A 3 -31.14 12.02 -15.67
N ASP A 4 -30.96 12.55 -14.47
CA ASP A 4 -29.82 12.23 -13.60
C ASP A 4 -29.76 10.70 -13.39
N SER A 5 -28.61 10.10 -13.68
CA SER A 5 -28.42 8.64 -13.64
C SER A 5 -28.76 8.05 -12.26
N ALA A 6 -28.57 8.82 -11.19
CA ALA A 6 -28.95 8.43 -9.83
C ALA A 6 -30.48 8.34 -9.63
N THR A 7 -31.25 9.12 -10.37
CA THR A 7 -32.73 9.08 -10.33
C THR A 7 -33.23 7.86 -11.09
N VAL A 8 -32.68 7.60 -12.28
CA VAL A 8 -33.01 6.41 -13.09
C VAL A 8 -32.71 5.11 -12.33
N LEU A 9 -31.56 5.02 -11.66
CA LEU A 9 -31.21 3.83 -10.86
C LEU A 9 -32.22 3.56 -9.73
N LYS A 10 -32.76 4.61 -9.08
CA LYS A 10 -33.80 4.45 -8.05
C LYS A 10 -35.13 3.98 -8.64
N GLU A 11 -35.47 4.44 -9.84
CA GLU A 11 -36.67 4.00 -10.55
C GLU A 11 -36.56 2.52 -10.95
N ILE A 12 -35.43 2.10 -11.50
CA ILE A 12 -35.13 0.68 -11.80
C ILE A 12 -35.28 -0.15 -10.52
N GLU A 13 -34.66 0.29 -9.41
CA GLU A 13 -34.75 -0.41 -8.12
C GLU A 13 -36.21 -0.51 -7.63
N SER A 14 -37.00 0.56 -7.79
CA SER A 14 -38.42 0.56 -7.42
C SER A 14 -39.23 -0.44 -8.26
N LEU A 15 -38.99 -0.49 -9.58
CA LEU A 15 -39.63 -1.46 -10.48
C LEU A 15 -39.26 -2.90 -10.12
N MET A 16 -38.00 -3.17 -9.80
CA MET A 16 -37.54 -4.48 -9.33
C MET A 16 -38.23 -4.90 -8.03
N ARG A 17 -38.35 -3.99 -7.05
CA ARG A 17 -39.06 -4.24 -5.79
C ARG A 17 -40.55 -4.51 -6.01
N ALA A 18 -41.14 -3.91 -7.04
CA ALA A 18 -42.52 -4.16 -7.46
C ALA A 18 -42.69 -5.43 -8.33
N GLY A 19 -41.62 -6.17 -8.61
CA GLY A 19 -41.64 -7.38 -9.45
C GLY A 19 -41.80 -7.11 -10.95
N ARG A 20 -41.71 -5.85 -11.39
CA ARG A 20 -41.83 -5.43 -12.80
C ARG A 20 -40.47 -5.53 -13.51
N PHE A 21 -39.94 -6.75 -13.59
CA PHE A 21 -38.59 -7.02 -14.11
C PHE A 21 -38.45 -6.72 -15.60
N ASP A 22 -39.52 -6.79 -16.38
CA ASP A 22 -39.57 -6.43 -17.79
C ASP A 22 -39.30 -4.92 -17.99
N ALA A 23 -40.03 -4.08 -17.26
CA ALA A 23 -39.85 -2.63 -17.30
C ALA A 23 -38.48 -2.22 -16.70
N ALA A 24 -38.10 -2.82 -15.57
CA ALA A 24 -36.80 -2.57 -14.96
C ALA A 24 -35.63 -2.94 -15.89
N TYR A 25 -35.74 -4.06 -16.62
CA TYR A 25 -34.72 -4.48 -17.58
C TYR A 25 -34.58 -3.50 -18.75
N ALA A 26 -35.69 -2.99 -19.30
CA ALA A 26 -35.65 -2.03 -20.39
C ALA A 26 -34.94 -0.72 -19.99
N GLU A 27 -35.25 -0.19 -18.80
CA GLU A 27 -34.60 1.01 -18.27
C GLU A 27 -33.12 0.76 -17.93
N ALA A 28 -32.80 -0.41 -17.36
CA ALA A 28 -31.43 -0.79 -17.07
C ALA A 28 -30.59 -0.92 -18.36
N GLU A 29 -31.12 -1.54 -19.41
CA GLU A 29 -30.45 -1.66 -20.72
C GLU A 29 -30.24 -0.32 -21.41
N ALA A 30 -31.23 0.58 -21.32
CA ALA A 30 -31.09 1.94 -21.83
C ALA A 30 -29.95 2.68 -21.10
N LEU A 31 -29.86 2.52 -19.78
CA LEU A 31 -28.79 3.11 -18.97
C LEU A 31 -27.42 2.47 -19.26
N VAL A 32 -27.33 1.15 -19.41
CA VAL A 32 -26.10 0.46 -19.83
C VAL A 32 -25.66 0.92 -21.23
N SER A 33 -26.60 1.15 -22.14
CA SER A 33 -26.27 1.67 -23.48
C SER A 33 -25.73 3.09 -23.44
N ALA A 34 -26.25 3.93 -22.54
CA ALA A 34 -25.81 5.31 -22.36
C ALA A 34 -24.51 5.43 -21.52
N ALA A 35 -24.32 4.52 -20.57
CA ALA A 35 -23.18 4.45 -19.65
C ALA A 35 -22.74 2.98 -19.49
N PRO A 36 -21.94 2.45 -20.44
CA PRO A 36 -21.53 1.03 -20.47
C PRO A 36 -20.72 0.57 -19.27
N ASP A 37 -20.17 1.49 -18.50
CA ASP A 37 -19.39 1.28 -17.29
C ASP A 37 -20.20 1.43 -15.99
N SER A 38 -21.51 1.69 -16.09
CA SER A 38 -22.40 1.84 -14.93
C SER A 38 -22.59 0.50 -14.19
N GLN A 39 -21.88 0.35 -13.08
CA GLN A 39 -21.83 -0.86 -12.27
C GLN A 39 -23.21 -1.28 -11.76
N ASP A 40 -23.96 -0.34 -11.18
CA ASP A 40 -25.29 -0.62 -10.64
C ASP A 40 -26.28 -0.96 -11.77
N ALA A 41 -26.16 -0.33 -12.96
CA ALA A 41 -27.01 -0.65 -14.11
C ALA A 41 -26.73 -2.04 -14.67
N LEU A 42 -25.45 -2.40 -14.87
CA LEU A 42 -25.04 -3.75 -15.30
C LEU A 42 -25.51 -4.82 -14.32
N TYR A 43 -25.37 -4.56 -13.01
CA TYR A 43 -25.86 -5.46 -11.97
C TYR A 43 -27.39 -5.61 -12.02
N MET A 44 -28.14 -4.51 -12.05
CA MET A 44 -29.60 -4.55 -12.11
C MET A 44 -30.12 -5.21 -13.39
N ALA A 45 -29.48 -4.96 -14.54
CA ALA A 45 -29.78 -5.62 -15.81
C ALA A 45 -29.57 -7.14 -15.72
N ALA A 46 -28.46 -7.59 -15.13
CA ALA A 46 -28.21 -9.02 -14.91
C ALA A 46 -29.29 -9.68 -14.03
N VAL A 47 -29.66 -9.04 -12.93
CA VAL A 47 -30.71 -9.53 -12.01
C VAL A 47 -32.04 -9.65 -12.76
N CYS A 48 -32.47 -8.59 -13.46
CA CYS A 48 -33.73 -8.60 -14.20
C CYS A 48 -33.72 -9.65 -15.31
N ALA A 49 -32.62 -9.78 -16.06
CA ALA A 49 -32.45 -10.80 -17.08
C ALA A 49 -32.61 -12.21 -16.51
N ARG A 50 -32.03 -12.52 -15.34
CA ARG A 50 -32.23 -13.82 -14.68
C ARG A 50 -33.71 -14.06 -14.33
N TYR A 51 -34.41 -13.07 -13.75
CA TYR A 51 -35.84 -13.20 -13.42
C TYR A 51 -36.71 -13.41 -14.67
N LEU A 52 -36.34 -12.80 -15.79
CA LEU A 52 -36.99 -12.97 -17.09
C LEU A 52 -36.55 -14.25 -17.83
N LYS A 53 -35.69 -15.08 -17.23
CA LYS A 53 -35.10 -16.29 -17.83
C LYS A 53 -34.28 -16.01 -19.10
N ARG A 54 -33.76 -14.79 -19.24
CA ARG A 54 -32.83 -14.37 -20.30
C ARG A 54 -31.40 -14.62 -19.84
N PHE A 55 -31.03 -15.89 -19.71
CA PHE A 55 -29.79 -16.29 -19.05
C PHE A 55 -28.52 -15.83 -19.78
N GLU A 56 -28.50 -15.84 -21.11
CA GLU A 56 -27.36 -15.36 -21.90
C GLU A 56 -27.12 -13.85 -21.70
N ASP A 57 -28.19 -13.06 -21.61
CA ASP A 57 -28.09 -11.64 -21.32
C ASP A 57 -27.53 -11.41 -19.91
N ALA A 58 -28.02 -12.17 -18.92
CA ALA A 58 -27.49 -12.12 -17.56
C ALA A 58 -25.99 -12.44 -17.51
N GLU A 59 -25.53 -13.48 -18.23
CA GLU A 59 -24.11 -13.80 -18.33
C GLU A 59 -23.29 -12.68 -18.98
N ARG A 60 -23.79 -12.07 -20.05
CA ARG A 60 -23.13 -10.95 -20.72
C ARG A 60 -22.93 -9.76 -19.79
N HIS A 61 -23.98 -9.35 -19.08
CA HIS A 61 -23.88 -8.22 -18.14
C HIS A 61 -22.94 -8.51 -16.97
N LEU A 62 -22.96 -9.73 -16.43
CA LEU A 62 -22.04 -10.15 -15.37
C LEU A 62 -20.59 -10.20 -15.87
N ALA A 63 -20.35 -10.63 -17.11
CA ALA A 63 -19.02 -10.60 -17.71
C ALA A 63 -18.50 -9.17 -17.88
N SER A 64 -19.33 -8.26 -18.40
CA SER A 64 -18.99 -6.83 -18.49
C SER A 64 -18.71 -6.22 -17.13
N LEU A 65 -19.55 -6.50 -16.13
CA LEU A 65 -19.37 -5.99 -14.77
C LEU A 65 -18.06 -6.47 -14.13
N LYS A 66 -17.74 -7.76 -14.26
CA LYS A 66 -16.48 -8.33 -13.74
C LYS A 66 -15.25 -7.89 -14.53
N ALA A 67 -15.40 -7.46 -15.79
CA ALA A 67 -14.31 -6.86 -16.54
C ALA A 67 -13.95 -5.45 -16.03
N ILE A 68 -14.93 -4.73 -15.47
CA ILE A 68 -14.75 -3.40 -14.88
C ILE A 68 -14.28 -3.53 -13.43
N ILE A 69 -14.96 -4.37 -12.63
CA ILE A 69 -14.66 -4.62 -11.21
C ILE A 69 -14.61 -6.12 -10.94
N PRO A 70 -13.42 -6.73 -11.08
CA PRO A 70 -13.24 -8.18 -10.92
C PRO A 70 -13.56 -8.73 -9.54
N ASP A 71 -13.59 -7.89 -8.50
CA ASP A 71 -13.84 -8.25 -7.11
C ASP A 71 -15.20 -7.75 -6.60
N PHE A 72 -16.14 -7.45 -7.50
CA PHE A 72 -17.48 -7.02 -7.09
C PHE A 72 -18.33 -8.19 -6.56
N GLY A 73 -18.37 -8.38 -5.23
CA GLY A 73 -19.04 -9.53 -4.60
C GLY A 73 -20.51 -9.74 -5.02
N ARG A 74 -21.27 -8.67 -5.28
CA ARG A 74 -22.66 -8.78 -5.76
C ARG A 74 -22.78 -9.40 -7.16
N ALA A 75 -21.79 -9.22 -8.04
CA ALA A 75 -21.75 -9.90 -9.33
C ALA A 75 -21.65 -11.42 -9.15
N TYR A 76 -20.77 -11.88 -8.26
CA TYR A 76 -20.63 -13.31 -7.97
C TYR A 76 -21.85 -13.91 -7.26
N GLN A 77 -22.52 -13.14 -6.38
CA GLN A 77 -23.78 -13.58 -5.79
C GLN A 77 -24.83 -13.81 -6.89
N GLU A 78 -24.97 -12.87 -7.81
CA GLU A 78 -25.93 -12.96 -8.90
C GLU A 78 -25.57 -14.07 -9.88
N GLU A 79 -24.29 -14.27 -10.18
CA GLU A 79 -23.82 -15.42 -10.96
C GLU A 79 -24.11 -16.75 -10.26
N GLY A 80 -24.01 -16.79 -8.92
CA GLY A 80 -24.41 -17.96 -8.13
C GLY A 80 -25.90 -18.26 -8.25
N HIS A 81 -26.76 -17.23 -8.21
CA HIS A 81 -28.19 -17.40 -8.45
C HIS A 81 -28.51 -17.83 -9.88
N LEU A 82 -27.80 -17.29 -10.87
CA LEU A 82 -27.92 -17.68 -12.27
C LEU A 82 -27.54 -19.14 -12.49
N ALA A 83 -26.40 -19.57 -11.90
CA ALA A 83 -25.94 -20.94 -11.95
C ALA A 83 -26.97 -21.91 -11.35
N LEU A 84 -27.61 -21.56 -10.22
CA LEU A 84 -28.72 -22.36 -9.67
C LEU A 84 -29.93 -22.42 -10.62
N ALA A 85 -30.27 -21.31 -11.29
CA ALA A 85 -31.40 -21.26 -12.21
C ALA A 85 -31.21 -22.16 -13.46
N VAL A 86 -29.96 -22.37 -13.89
CA VAL A 86 -29.60 -23.29 -14.99
C VAL A 86 -29.21 -24.69 -14.52
N GLY A 87 -29.27 -24.97 -13.20
CA GLY A 87 -29.01 -26.28 -12.62
C GLY A 87 -27.53 -26.60 -12.34
N ASP A 88 -26.60 -25.66 -12.51
CA ASP A 88 -25.18 -25.85 -12.24
C ASP A 88 -24.83 -25.55 -10.76
N VAL A 89 -25.06 -26.54 -9.91
CA VAL A 89 -24.80 -26.46 -8.46
C VAL A 89 -23.32 -26.26 -8.14
N THR A 90 -22.43 -26.82 -8.95
CA THR A 90 -20.97 -26.73 -8.74
C THR A 90 -20.50 -25.31 -8.97
N ARG A 91 -20.91 -24.69 -10.08
CA ARG A 91 -20.65 -23.27 -10.35
C ARG A 91 -21.29 -22.38 -9.30
N ALA A 92 -22.54 -22.66 -8.92
CA ALA A 92 -23.24 -21.88 -7.91
C ALA A 92 -22.47 -21.81 -6.59
N ARG A 93 -22.01 -22.95 -6.06
CA ARG A 93 -21.22 -22.99 -4.82
C ARG A 93 -19.95 -22.14 -4.93
N ARG A 94 -19.20 -22.30 -6.02
CA ARG A 94 -17.98 -21.53 -6.27
C ARG A 94 -18.27 -20.02 -6.32
N CYS A 95 -19.34 -19.62 -6.99
CA CYS A 95 -19.73 -18.22 -7.10
C CYS A 95 -20.17 -17.63 -5.75
N PHE A 96 -20.94 -18.37 -4.92
CA PHE A 96 -21.27 -17.88 -3.59
C PHE A 96 -20.06 -17.81 -2.65
N ASP A 97 -19.11 -18.75 -2.74
CA ASP A 97 -17.86 -18.69 -1.98
C ASP A 97 -17.05 -17.44 -2.36
N LEU A 98 -16.97 -17.11 -3.66
CA LEU A 98 -16.34 -15.87 -4.12
C LEU A 98 -17.12 -14.64 -3.67
N ALA A 99 -18.45 -14.67 -3.72
CA ALA A 99 -19.30 -13.56 -3.30
C ALA A 99 -19.07 -13.20 -1.83
N THR A 100 -19.04 -14.18 -0.93
CA THR A 100 -18.81 -13.94 0.51
C THR A 100 -17.37 -13.58 0.84
N ARG A 101 -16.42 -14.01 0.01
CA ARG A 101 -15.01 -13.60 0.10
C ARG A 101 -14.81 -12.13 -0.25
N TYR A 102 -15.40 -11.68 -1.36
CA TYR A 102 -15.30 -10.30 -1.81
C TYR A 102 -16.17 -9.36 -0.99
N ASN A 103 -17.34 -9.81 -0.56
CA ASN A 103 -18.23 -9.05 0.30
C ASN A 103 -18.87 -9.96 1.37
N PRO A 104 -18.31 -9.96 2.61
CA PRO A 104 -18.78 -10.81 3.69
C PRO A 104 -20.13 -10.36 4.27
N ALA A 105 -20.66 -9.19 3.89
CA ALA A 105 -21.99 -8.72 4.33
C ALA A 105 -23.15 -9.38 3.57
N LEU A 106 -22.87 -10.20 2.55
CA LEU A 106 -23.88 -10.81 1.68
C LEU A 106 -24.58 -12.00 2.35
N ILE A 107 -25.61 -11.69 3.16
CA ILE A 107 -26.42 -12.67 3.91
C ILE A 107 -26.98 -13.78 3.00
N ALA A 108 -27.51 -13.41 1.82
CA ALA A 108 -28.11 -14.38 0.90
C ALA A 108 -27.09 -15.41 0.39
N SER A 109 -25.86 -14.97 0.11
CA SER A 109 -24.77 -15.86 -0.30
C SER A 109 -24.39 -16.84 0.81
N TRP A 110 -24.26 -16.37 2.06
CA TRP A 110 -24.02 -17.25 3.21
C TRP A 110 -25.14 -18.26 3.44
N GLN A 111 -26.39 -17.86 3.30
CA GLN A 111 -27.53 -18.78 3.40
C GLN A 111 -27.48 -19.86 2.31
N LYS A 112 -27.18 -19.48 1.06
CA LYS A 112 -27.04 -20.44 -0.04
C LYS A 112 -25.87 -21.38 0.17
N LEU A 113 -24.73 -20.91 0.66
CA LEU A 113 -23.61 -21.78 1.04
C LEU A 113 -23.99 -22.77 2.14
N ALA A 114 -24.78 -22.34 3.14
CA ALA A 114 -25.25 -23.23 4.19
C ALA A 114 -26.17 -24.33 3.64
N GLU A 115 -27.13 -23.96 2.79
CA GLU A 115 -28.05 -24.90 2.11
C GLU A 115 -27.30 -25.90 1.23
N LEU A 116 -26.41 -25.41 0.36
CA LEU A 116 -25.63 -26.23 -0.57
C LEU A 116 -24.64 -27.14 0.15
N SER A 117 -24.00 -26.65 1.22
CA SER A 117 -23.10 -27.47 2.06
C SER A 117 -23.86 -28.58 2.77
N GLN A 118 -25.05 -28.28 3.31
CA GLN A 118 -25.91 -29.28 3.93
C GLN A 118 -26.36 -30.35 2.92
N ALA A 119 -26.79 -29.95 1.72
CA ALA A 119 -27.14 -30.88 0.65
C ALA A 119 -25.96 -31.75 0.19
N ALA A 120 -24.73 -31.23 0.28
CA ALA A 120 -23.50 -31.95 -0.04
C ALA A 120 -22.95 -32.79 1.15
N GLY A 121 -23.67 -32.92 2.26
CA GLY A 121 -23.22 -33.68 3.44
C GLY A 121 -22.12 -33.01 4.26
N LYS A 122 -21.79 -31.74 4.00
CA LYS A 122 -20.75 -30.97 4.71
C LYS A 122 -21.36 -30.21 5.89
N ALA A 123 -21.77 -30.93 6.93
CA ALA A 123 -22.52 -30.38 8.05
C ALA A 123 -21.78 -29.23 8.78
N GLU A 124 -20.48 -29.37 9.01
CA GLU A 124 -19.66 -28.37 9.70
C GLU A 124 -19.54 -27.07 8.89
N THR A 125 -19.17 -27.15 7.62
CA THR A 125 -19.12 -25.98 6.72
C THR A 125 -20.47 -25.29 6.61
N GLY A 126 -21.56 -26.08 6.53
CA GLY A 126 -22.91 -25.56 6.52
C GLY A 126 -23.30 -24.83 7.81
N ALA A 127 -22.84 -25.33 8.96
CA ALA A 127 -23.07 -24.70 10.25
C ALA A 127 -22.31 -23.36 10.39
N ILE A 128 -21.05 -23.30 9.93
CA ILE A 128 -20.25 -22.07 9.91
C ILE A 128 -20.93 -20.99 9.05
N ALA A 129 -21.32 -21.33 7.82
CA ALA A 129 -21.99 -20.40 6.91
C ALA A 129 -23.34 -19.91 7.49
N ARG A 130 -24.09 -20.80 8.16
CA ARG A 130 -25.35 -20.45 8.83
C ARG A 130 -25.12 -19.49 10.01
N ALA A 131 -24.13 -19.76 10.85
CA ALA A 131 -23.77 -18.90 11.98
C ALA A 131 -23.37 -17.50 11.50
N GLN A 132 -22.60 -17.41 10.42
CA GLN A 132 -22.22 -16.14 9.82
C GLN A 132 -23.44 -15.35 9.31
N ALA A 133 -24.36 -16.01 8.59
CA ALA A 133 -25.61 -15.39 8.15
C ALA A 133 -26.46 -14.89 9.33
N GLN A 134 -26.51 -15.63 10.43
CA GLN A 134 -27.23 -15.24 11.65
C GLN A 134 -26.58 -14.05 12.35
N ARG A 135 -25.25 -14.04 12.49
CA ARG A 135 -24.50 -12.89 13.03
C ARG A 135 -24.82 -11.62 12.24
N LEU A 136 -24.74 -11.68 10.91
CA LEU A 136 -25.00 -10.51 10.05
C LEU A 136 -26.45 -10.00 10.17
N LYS A 137 -27.43 -10.90 10.31
CA LYS A 137 -28.84 -10.52 10.54
C LYS A 137 -29.08 -9.85 11.90
N ALA A 138 -28.24 -10.15 12.88
CA ALA A 138 -28.33 -9.56 14.21
C ALA A 138 -27.64 -8.19 14.32
N LEU A 139 -26.85 -7.78 13.32
CA LEU A 139 -26.20 -6.48 13.32
C LEU A 139 -27.23 -5.35 13.14
N PRO A 140 -26.98 -4.17 13.76
CA PRO A 140 -27.66 -2.94 13.39
C PRO A 140 -27.59 -2.70 11.88
N ARG A 141 -28.69 -2.19 11.31
CA ARG A 141 -28.82 -1.98 9.85
C ARG A 141 -27.70 -1.07 9.34
N GLU A 142 -27.31 -0.08 10.12
CA GLU A 142 -26.27 0.91 9.83
C GLU A 142 -24.91 0.23 9.70
N LEU A 143 -24.56 -0.65 10.63
CA LEU A 143 -23.30 -1.39 10.60
C LEU A 143 -23.25 -2.39 9.43
N LEU A 144 -24.36 -3.06 9.13
CA LEU A 144 -24.46 -3.93 7.97
C LEU A 144 -24.30 -3.13 6.65
N ALA A 145 -24.97 -1.99 6.54
CA ALA A 145 -24.86 -1.10 5.38
C ALA A 145 -23.43 -0.53 5.22
N ALA A 146 -22.81 -0.10 6.31
CA ALA A 146 -21.42 0.36 6.31
C ALA A 146 -20.46 -0.76 5.87
N THR A 147 -20.62 -1.97 6.41
CA THR A 147 -19.81 -3.14 6.01
C THR A 147 -19.95 -3.42 4.51
N ASN A 148 -21.16 -3.32 3.96
CA ASN A 148 -21.40 -3.49 2.53
C ASN A 148 -20.72 -2.39 1.70
N HIS A 149 -20.79 -1.13 2.14
CA HIS A 149 -20.11 -0.02 1.46
C HIS A 149 -18.59 -0.14 1.49
N ILE A 150 -18.00 -0.59 2.61
CA ILE A 150 -16.56 -0.86 2.72
C ILE A 150 -16.11 -1.86 1.64
N HIS A 151 -16.81 -2.98 1.52
CA HIS A 151 -16.46 -4.07 0.59
C HIS A 151 -16.87 -3.80 -0.86
N GLU A 152 -17.53 -2.68 -1.13
CA GLU A 152 -17.80 -2.18 -2.49
C GLU A 152 -16.95 -0.95 -2.82
N GLY A 153 -15.92 -0.65 -2.02
CA GLY A 153 -15.01 0.49 -2.24
C GLY A 153 -15.63 1.86 -1.96
N ARG A 154 -16.87 1.93 -1.45
CA ARG A 154 -17.61 3.16 -1.16
C ARG A 154 -17.26 3.69 0.25
N ILE A 155 -15.96 3.88 0.50
CA ILE A 155 -15.39 4.12 1.84
C ILE A 155 -15.96 5.37 2.51
N PHE A 156 -16.14 6.49 1.79
CA PHE A 156 -16.69 7.72 2.37
C PHE A 156 -18.15 7.58 2.81
N ARG A 157 -18.97 6.86 2.04
CA ARG A 157 -20.35 6.56 2.47
C ARG A 157 -20.37 5.68 3.73
N ALA A 158 -19.44 4.72 3.83
CA ALA A 158 -19.30 3.93 5.04
C ALA A 158 -18.87 4.80 6.23
N GLU A 159 -17.92 5.71 6.03
CA GLU A 159 -17.47 6.66 7.05
C GLU A 159 -18.62 7.52 7.57
N ASP A 160 -19.42 8.12 6.69
CA ASP A 160 -20.56 8.96 7.07
C ASP A 160 -21.56 8.20 7.94
N ILE A 161 -21.92 6.97 7.53
CA ILE A 161 -22.82 6.10 8.28
C ILE A 161 -22.23 5.75 9.65
N LEU A 162 -20.97 5.36 9.69
CA LEU A 162 -20.29 4.94 10.93
C LEU A 162 -20.12 6.12 11.89
N ARG A 163 -19.76 7.31 11.41
CA ARG A 163 -19.64 8.50 12.26
C ARG A 163 -20.98 8.90 12.86
N ALA A 164 -22.05 8.91 12.06
CA ALA A 164 -23.40 9.18 12.57
C ALA A 164 -23.85 8.12 13.60
N TYR A 165 -23.58 6.84 13.32
CA TYR A 165 -23.87 5.75 14.25
C TYR A 165 -23.09 5.89 15.57
N MET A 166 -21.78 6.16 15.49
CA MET A 166 -20.91 6.29 16.66
C MET A 166 -21.22 7.53 17.51
N GLN A 167 -21.80 8.59 16.94
CA GLN A 167 -22.31 9.73 17.72
C GLN A 167 -23.48 9.32 18.62
N ALA A 168 -24.38 8.47 18.12
CA ALA A 168 -25.50 7.95 18.90
C ALA A 168 -25.09 6.78 19.83
N HIS A 169 -24.08 6.01 19.44
CA HIS A 169 -23.64 4.79 20.12
C HIS A 169 -22.12 4.77 20.40
N PRO A 170 -21.59 5.69 21.24
CA PRO A 170 -20.16 5.92 21.38
C PRO A 170 -19.37 4.77 22.03
N ARG A 171 -20.05 3.74 22.54
CA ARG A 171 -19.43 2.56 23.18
C ARG A 171 -19.70 1.26 22.41
N ASP A 172 -20.25 1.34 21.19
CA ASP A 172 -20.49 0.16 20.36
C ASP A 172 -19.16 -0.36 19.79
N VAL A 173 -18.82 -1.59 20.16
CA VAL A 173 -17.53 -2.22 19.85
C VAL A 173 -17.38 -2.51 18.35
N GLU A 174 -18.45 -2.97 17.69
CA GLU A 174 -18.40 -3.28 16.25
C GLU A 174 -18.36 -2.00 15.41
N GLY A 175 -19.06 -0.95 15.85
CA GLY A 175 -18.98 0.39 15.26
C GLY A 175 -17.57 0.98 15.34
N MET A 176 -16.89 0.87 16.49
CA MET A 176 -15.47 1.28 16.62
C MET A 176 -14.57 0.48 15.66
N ARG A 177 -14.74 -0.84 15.60
CA ARG A 177 -13.95 -1.73 14.73
C ARG A 177 -14.11 -1.38 13.26
N LEU A 178 -15.34 -1.19 12.79
CA LEU A 178 -15.63 -0.83 11.40
C LEU A 178 -15.12 0.58 11.06
N LEU A 179 -15.22 1.54 11.98
CA LEU A 179 -14.67 2.88 11.78
C LEU A 179 -13.12 2.87 11.78
N ALA A 180 -12.50 1.98 12.55
CA ALA A 180 -11.05 1.75 12.50
C ALA A 180 -10.61 1.14 11.16
N ASP A 181 -11.36 0.18 10.60
CA ASP A 181 -11.09 -0.36 9.23
C ASP A 181 -11.16 0.75 8.17
N VAL A 182 -12.17 1.62 8.26
CA VAL A 182 -12.25 2.84 7.41
C VAL A 182 -11.01 3.72 7.61
N GLY A 183 -10.59 3.95 8.86
CA GLY A 183 -9.38 4.68 9.19
C GLY A 183 -8.12 4.08 8.55
N VAL A 184 -7.95 2.75 8.60
CA VAL A 184 -6.84 2.04 7.96
C VAL A 184 -6.84 2.24 6.44
N ARG A 185 -8.01 2.12 5.80
CA ARG A 185 -8.16 2.28 4.34
C ARG A 185 -7.95 3.71 3.87
N LEU A 186 -8.18 4.69 4.74
CA LEU A 186 -7.91 6.10 4.50
C LEU A 186 -6.53 6.54 5.04
N SER A 187 -5.70 5.61 5.53
CA SER A 187 -4.39 5.86 6.14
C SER A 187 -4.40 6.78 7.36
N VAL A 188 -5.56 6.90 8.03
CA VAL A 188 -5.73 7.62 9.30
C VAL A 188 -5.44 6.67 10.47
N LEU A 189 -4.20 6.20 10.55
CA LEU A 189 -3.80 5.12 11.46
C LEU A 189 -3.87 5.50 12.95
N SER A 190 -3.73 6.78 13.29
CA SER A 190 -3.84 7.27 14.68
C SER A 190 -5.24 7.07 15.25
N ASP A 191 -6.25 7.39 14.45
CA ASP A 191 -7.66 7.26 14.86
C ASP A 191 -8.05 5.78 14.92
N ALA A 192 -7.57 4.97 13.97
CA ALA A 192 -7.78 3.53 13.98
C ALA A 192 -7.15 2.85 15.21
N ASP A 193 -5.94 3.25 15.59
CA ASP A 193 -5.26 2.76 16.81
C ASP A 193 -6.09 3.09 18.06
N PHE A 194 -6.45 4.36 18.24
CA PHE A 194 -7.26 4.79 19.38
C PHE A 194 -8.61 4.08 19.48
N LEU A 195 -9.30 3.90 18.34
CA LEU A 195 -10.60 3.22 18.29
C LEU A 195 -10.46 1.75 18.70
N LEU A 196 -9.44 1.04 18.21
CA LEU A 196 -9.24 -0.38 18.52
C LEU A 196 -8.73 -0.58 19.95
N GLU A 197 -7.84 0.26 20.45
CA GLU A 197 -7.41 0.25 21.86
C GLU A 197 -8.61 0.44 22.81
N THR A 198 -9.48 1.40 22.48
CA THR A 198 -10.72 1.65 23.25
C THR A 198 -11.68 0.46 23.16
N ALA A 199 -11.88 -0.10 21.96
CA ALA A 199 -12.75 -1.25 21.75
C ALA A 199 -12.26 -2.50 22.51
N ILE A 200 -10.95 -2.73 22.55
CA ILE A 200 -10.33 -3.82 23.32
C ILE A 200 -10.54 -3.61 24.82
N THR A 201 -10.47 -2.37 25.31
CA THR A 201 -10.78 -2.06 26.71
C THR A 201 -12.23 -2.39 27.06
N LEU A 202 -13.17 -2.17 26.14
CA LEU A 202 -14.59 -2.49 26.32
C LEU A 202 -14.90 -3.99 26.18
N ALA A 203 -14.15 -4.71 25.33
CA ALA A 203 -14.32 -6.14 25.09
C ALA A 203 -12.97 -6.89 25.03
N PRO A 204 -12.30 -7.12 26.18
CA PRO A 204 -10.93 -7.65 26.22
C PRO A 204 -10.77 -9.05 25.61
N GLU A 205 -11.82 -9.85 25.61
CA GLU A 205 -11.82 -11.22 25.11
C GLU A 205 -12.18 -11.31 23.61
N HIS A 206 -12.44 -10.18 22.94
CA HIS A 206 -12.88 -10.18 21.55
C HIS A 206 -11.70 -10.37 20.58
N LEU A 207 -11.49 -11.61 20.13
CA LEU A 207 -10.32 -11.99 19.31
C LEU A 207 -10.16 -11.19 18.01
N GLN A 208 -11.25 -10.91 17.29
CA GLN A 208 -11.16 -10.14 16.03
C GLN A 208 -10.61 -8.72 16.22
N LEU A 209 -10.90 -8.06 17.36
CA LEU A 209 -10.36 -6.72 17.61
C LEU A 209 -8.84 -6.75 17.69
N ARG A 210 -8.29 -7.80 18.30
CA ARG A 210 -6.84 -7.97 18.42
C ARG A 210 -6.19 -8.29 17.07
N ILE A 211 -6.85 -9.08 16.23
CA ILE A 211 -6.41 -9.33 14.84
C ILE A 211 -6.34 -8.01 14.07
N ASP A 212 -7.42 -7.21 14.12
CA ASP A 212 -7.49 -5.92 13.43
C ASP A 212 -6.45 -4.93 14.03
N TYR A 213 -6.22 -4.99 15.35
CA TYR A 213 -5.29 -4.11 16.05
C TYR A 213 -3.82 -4.43 15.74
N ILE A 214 -3.46 -5.72 15.63
CA ILE A 214 -2.13 -6.16 15.17
C ILE A 214 -1.78 -5.49 13.84
N GLN A 215 -2.72 -5.46 12.88
CA GLN A 215 -2.50 -4.83 11.59
C GLN A 215 -2.24 -3.32 11.71
N VAL A 216 -2.99 -2.62 12.55
CA VAL A 216 -2.80 -1.17 12.79
C VAL A 216 -1.45 -0.91 13.47
N LEU A 217 -1.12 -1.65 14.52
CA LEU A 217 0.14 -1.52 15.24
C LEU A 217 1.34 -1.76 14.33
N ARG A 218 1.29 -2.80 13.49
CA ARG A 218 2.32 -3.10 12.49
C ARG A 218 2.49 -1.97 11.47
N LYS A 219 1.39 -1.42 10.95
CA LYS A 219 1.42 -0.25 10.04
C LYS A 219 1.97 1.01 10.71
N ARG A 220 1.78 1.14 12.03
CA ARG A 220 2.37 2.20 12.85
C ARG A 220 3.78 1.88 13.36
N GLN A 221 4.36 0.75 12.97
CA GLN A 221 5.67 0.25 13.42
C GLN A 221 5.78 0.00 14.94
N LYS A 222 4.65 -0.18 15.64
CA LYS A 222 4.57 -0.54 17.06
C LYS A 222 4.70 -2.06 17.25
N TYR A 223 5.82 -2.63 16.80
CA TYR A 223 6.00 -4.09 16.71
C TYR A 223 5.92 -4.81 18.05
N ALA A 224 6.46 -4.23 19.13
CA ALA A 224 6.39 -4.83 20.46
C ALA A 224 4.96 -4.91 21.00
N GLU A 225 4.13 -3.92 20.72
CA GLU A 225 2.70 -3.95 21.08
C GLU A 225 1.95 -4.98 20.22
N ALA A 226 2.26 -5.06 18.92
CA ALA A 226 1.66 -6.03 18.01
C ALA A 226 1.98 -7.47 18.43
N LEU A 227 3.23 -7.74 18.82
CA LEU A 227 3.66 -9.04 19.35
C LEU A 227 2.85 -9.44 20.59
N LYS A 228 2.65 -8.54 21.56
CA LYS A 228 1.83 -8.81 22.75
C LYS A 228 0.39 -9.21 22.40
N GLN A 229 -0.20 -8.58 21.38
CA GLN A 229 -1.54 -8.94 20.93
C GLN A 229 -1.56 -10.32 20.27
N ALA A 230 -0.53 -10.66 19.48
CA ALA A 230 -0.42 -11.97 18.84
C ALA A 230 -0.16 -13.09 19.86
N GLU A 231 0.65 -12.83 20.89
CA GLU A 231 0.88 -13.75 22.01
C GLU A 231 -0.42 -14.05 22.76
N PHE A 232 -1.23 -13.02 23.04
CA PHE A 232 -2.55 -13.23 23.64
C PHE A 232 -3.42 -14.16 22.79
N LEU A 233 -3.46 -13.96 21.46
CA LEU A 233 -4.25 -14.83 20.56
C LEU A 233 -3.71 -16.27 20.58
N TYR A 234 -2.39 -16.44 20.53
CA TYR A 234 -1.75 -17.74 20.60
C TYR A 234 -2.03 -18.46 21.93
N GLU A 235 -2.00 -17.76 23.07
CA GLU A 235 -2.32 -18.35 24.38
C GLU A 235 -3.78 -18.84 24.48
N LYS A 236 -4.72 -18.19 23.76
CA LYS A 236 -6.13 -18.63 23.73
C LYS A 236 -6.33 -19.94 22.99
N ASP A 237 -5.59 -20.16 21.91
CA ASP A 237 -5.62 -21.42 21.17
C ASP A 237 -4.25 -21.67 20.49
N PRO A 238 -3.31 -22.32 21.20
CA PRO A 238 -1.98 -22.62 20.65
C PRO A 238 -2.03 -23.58 19.45
N GLY A 239 -3.14 -24.32 19.28
CA GLY A 239 -3.34 -25.25 18.17
C GLY A 239 -3.86 -24.57 16.90
N SER A 240 -4.36 -23.33 16.99
CA SER A 240 -4.88 -22.58 15.85
C SER A 240 -3.77 -22.22 14.86
N PRO A 241 -3.79 -22.74 13.62
CA PRO A 241 -2.76 -22.38 12.64
C PRO A 241 -2.82 -20.90 12.24
N THR A 242 -3.99 -20.27 12.39
CA THR A 242 -4.18 -18.84 12.17
C THR A 242 -3.43 -18.04 13.23
N PHE A 243 -3.54 -18.40 14.52
CA PHE A 243 -2.85 -17.67 15.59
C PHE A 243 -1.36 -17.95 15.60
N GLN A 244 -0.94 -19.19 15.30
CA GLN A 244 0.46 -19.52 15.05
C GLN A 244 1.06 -18.65 13.93
N SER A 245 0.35 -18.48 12.81
CA SER A 245 0.81 -17.65 11.69
C SER A 245 0.88 -16.18 12.04
N LEU A 246 -0.12 -15.65 12.76
CA LEU A 246 -0.10 -14.25 13.23
C LEU A 246 1.08 -13.99 14.16
N LEU A 247 1.31 -14.88 15.14
CA LEU A 247 2.46 -14.78 16.04
C LEU A 247 3.78 -14.89 15.28
N ALA A 248 3.90 -15.82 14.32
CA ALA A 248 5.10 -15.95 13.51
C ALA A 248 5.45 -14.67 12.73
N ILE A 249 4.44 -13.99 12.17
CA ILE A 249 4.63 -12.72 11.47
C ILE A 249 5.08 -11.63 12.43
N GLU A 250 4.50 -11.52 13.63
CA GLU A 250 4.93 -10.51 14.60
C GLU A 250 6.31 -10.80 15.18
N CYS A 251 6.67 -12.08 15.41
CA CYS A 251 8.03 -12.48 15.79
C CYS A 251 9.06 -12.04 14.74
N MET A 252 8.76 -12.18 13.45
CA MET A 252 9.63 -11.68 12.37
C MET A 252 9.84 -10.15 12.47
N HIS A 253 8.80 -9.39 12.81
CA HIS A 253 8.92 -7.93 12.96
C HIS A 253 9.67 -7.52 14.24
N ALA A 254 9.56 -8.33 15.29
CA ALA A 254 10.21 -8.15 16.59
C ALA A 254 11.63 -8.72 16.68
N ASP A 255 12.21 -9.12 15.55
CA ASP A 255 13.55 -9.71 15.44
C ASP A 255 13.75 -11.11 16.05
N GLU A 256 12.65 -11.85 16.26
CA GLU A 256 12.63 -13.23 16.78
C GLU A 256 12.53 -14.25 15.63
N LEU A 257 13.54 -14.31 14.75
CA LEU A 257 13.51 -15.16 13.54
C LEU A 257 13.28 -16.64 13.85
N ASP A 258 14.02 -17.22 14.78
CA ASP A 258 13.98 -18.67 15.00
C ASP A 258 12.58 -19.11 15.45
N ARG A 259 11.98 -18.36 16.39
CA ARG A 259 10.59 -18.58 16.83
C ARG A 259 9.60 -18.41 15.67
N SER A 260 9.81 -17.42 14.81
CA SER A 260 8.98 -17.21 13.61
C SER A 260 9.02 -18.42 12.68
N LEU A 261 10.22 -18.94 12.38
CA LEU A 261 10.40 -20.10 11.49
C LEU A 261 9.83 -21.38 12.09
N GLU A 262 10.03 -21.63 13.38
CA GLU A 262 9.45 -22.79 14.10
C GLU A 262 7.91 -22.79 14.04
N LEU A 263 7.28 -21.62 14.23
CA LEU A 263 5.83 -21.47 14.13
C LEU A 263 5.34 -21.71 12.69
N PHE A 264 6.01 -21.13 11.68
CA PHE A 264 5.65 -21.39 10.29
C PHE A 264 5.81 -22.87 9.92
N GLU A 265 6.87 -23.54 10.37
CA GLU A 265 7.04 -24.98 10.19
C GLU A 265 5.94 -25.80 10.87
N THR A 266 5.51 -25.40 12.07
CA THR A 266 4.41 -26.05 12.78
C THR A 266 3.09 -25.94 12.01
N VAL A 267 2.82 -24.77 11.41
CA VAL A 267 1.66 -24.57 10.54
C VAL A 267 1.78 -25.43 9.27
N LEU A 268 2.94 -25.45 8.62
CA LEU A 268 3.16 -26.22 7.39
C LEU A 268 3.17 -27.74 7.61
N LYS A 269 3.51 -28.23 8.80
CA LYS A 269 3.33 -29.65 9.17
C LYS A 269 1.85 -30.05 9.17
N GLN A 270 0.97 -29.15 9.62
CA GLN A 270 -0.48 -29.37 9.63
C GLN A 270 -1.11 -29.10 8.24
N ARG A 271 -0.59 -28.11 7.52
CA ARG A 271 -1.09 -27.64 6.22
C ARG A 271 0.07 -27.42 5.25
N PRO A 272 0.59 -28.48 4.62
CA PRO A 272 1.81 -28.40 3.78
C PRO A 272 1.73 -27.48 2.56
N ASN A 273 0.50 -27.16 2.14
CA ASN A 273 0.19 -26.37 0.94
C ASN A 273 -0.51 -25.04 1.30
N ASP A 274 -0.39 -24.57 2.55
CA ASP A 274 -0.93 -23.26 2.94
C ASP A 274 -0.14 -22.13 2.26
N LEU A 275 -0.74 -21.52 1.24
CA LEU A 275 -0.10 -20.50 0.40
C LEU A 275 0.34 -19.26 1.21
N ALA A 276 -0.48 -18.85 2.18
CA ALA A 276 -0.20 -17.67 2.99
C ALA A 276 1.01 -17.91 3.90
N THR A 277 1.08 -19.08 4.54
CA THR A 277 2.24 -19.47 5.36
C THR A 277 3.50 -19.68 4.52
N LEU A 278 3.42 -20.35 3.36
CA LEU A 278 4.58 -20.54 2.47
C LEU A 278 5.19 -19.19 2.04
N THR A 279 4.33 -18.23 1.69
CA THR A 279 4.76 -16.89 1.26
C THR A 279 5.32 -16.09 2.43
N SER A 280 4.64 -16.09 3.58
CA SER A 280 5.10 -15.40 4.80
C SER A 280 6.46 -15.92 5.28
N ARG A 281 6.66 -17.25 5.26
CA ARG A 281 7.95 -17.87 5.55
C ARG A 281 9.01 -17.43 4.55
N GLY A 282 8.68 -17.38 3.26
CA GLY A 282 9.57 -16.86 2.22
C GLY A 282 9.99 -15.40 2.48
N HIS A 283 9.07 -14.53 2.90
CA HIS A 283 9.36 -13.14 3.25
C HIS A 283 10.27 -13.02 4.48
N ALA A 284 10.03 -13.83 5.51
CA ALA A 284 10.90 -13.91 6.67
C ALA A 284 12.32 -14.34 6.27
N LEU A 285 12.45 -15.48 5.59
CA LEU A 285 13.75 -16.01 5.14
C LEU A 285 14.51 -15.02 4.26
N LYS A 286 13.83 -14.33 3.34
CA LYS A 286 14.42 -13.24 2.54
C LYS A 286 14.97 -12.11 3.41
N THR A 287 14.21 -11.67 4.41
CA THR A 287 14.59 -10.54 5.28
C THR A 287 15.87 -10.83 6.05
N TYR A 288 16.09 -12.09 6.43
CA TYR A 288 17.28 -12.55 7.15
C TYR A 288 18.37 -13.14 6.25
N GLY A 289 18.28 -12.94 4.93
CA GLY A 289 19.32 -13.35 3.99
C GLY A 289 19.39 -14.85 3.67
N ARG A 290 18.46 -15.67 4.17
CA ARG A 290 18.32 -17.11 3.85
C ARG A 290 17.68 -17.30 2.47
N THR A 291 18.39 -16.89 1.43
CA THR A 291 17.85 -16.72 0.07
C THR A 291 17.37 -18.04 -0.54
N ASP A 292 18.13 -19.13 -0.43
CA ASP A 292 17.76 -20.41 -1.04
C ASP A 292 16.50 -21.01 -0.40
N ASP A 293 16.37 -20.92 0.93
CA ASP A 293 15.18 -21.36 1.65
C ASP A 293 13.94 -20.50 1.30
N ALA A 294 14.15 -19.19 1.07
CA ALA A 294 13.11 -18.30 0.59
C ALA A 294 12.62 -18.72 -0.81
N ILE A 295 13.56 -18.98 -1.74
CA ILE A 295 13.25 -19.50 -3.08
C ILE A 295 12.45 -20.80 -2.98
N ALA A 296 12.89 -21.76 -2.17
CA ALA A 296 12.19 -23.03 -1.99
C ALA A 296 10.75 -22.83 -1.49
N SER A 297 10.54 -21.89 -0.56
CA SER A 297 9.22 -21.58 -0.02
C SER A 297 8.29 -20.95 -1.07
N TYR A 298 8.78 -19.97 -1.84
CA TYR A 298 7.98 -19.37 -2.91
C TYR A 298 7.72 -20.33 -4.06
N ARG A 299 8.70 -21.15 -4.46
CA ARG A 299 8.54 -22.21 -5.49
C ARG A 299 7.43 -23.17 -5.11
N LYS A 300 7.42 -23.63 -3.86
CA LYS A 300 6.36 -24.51 -3.36
C LYS A 300 4.98 -23.85 -3.44
N ALA A 301 4.88 -22.54 -3.19
CA ALA A 301 3.62 -21.81 -3.30
C ALA A 301 3.12 -21.71 -4.75
N VAL A 302 3.98 -21.35 -5.72
CA VAL A 302 3.58 -21.25 -7.13
C VAL A 302 3.32 -22.61 -7.79
N GLU A 303 3.97 -23.67 -7.31
CA GLU A 303 3.66 -25.06 -7.70
C GLU A 303 2.32 -25.54 -7.14
N THR A 304 1.92 -25.02 -5.97
CA THR A 304 0.62 -25.34 -5.35
C THR A 304 -0.52 -24.61 -6.05
N ASP A 305 -0.36 -23.31 -6.33
CA ASP A 305 -1.32 -22.52 -7.10
C ASP A 305 -0.61 -21.41 -7.90
N PRO A 306 -0.49 -21.54 -9.23
CA PRO A 306 0.13 -20.52 -10.08
C PRO A 306 -0.55 -19.16 -10.03
N ARG A 307 -1.81 -19.09 -9.55
CA ARG A 307 -2.58 -17.84 -9.39
C ARG A 307 -2.17 -17.06 -8.14
N HIS A 308 -1.36 -17.64 -7.26
CA HIS A 308 -0.87 -16.98 -6.05
C HIS A 308 0.26 -15.99 -6.38
N GLY A 309 -0.13 -14.86 -6.96
CA GLY A 309 0.79 -13.87 -7.53
C GLY A 309 1.86 -13.37 -6.56
N ASP A 310 1.55 -13.28 -5.26
CA ASP A 310 2.49 -12.80 -4.25
C ASP A 310 3.78 -13.65 -4.20
N ALA A 311 3.69 -14.97 -4.41
CA ALA A 311 4.89 -15.82 -4.46
C ALA A 311 5.72 -15.61 -5.75
N TRP A 312 5.08 -15.37 -6.90
CA TRP A 312 5.77 -14.98 -8.13
C TRP A 312 6.52 -13.66 -7.94
N TYR A 313 5.87 -12.67 -7.33
CA TYR A 313 6.50 -11.39 -7.02
C TYR A 313 7.61 -11.53 -5.96
N GLY A 314 7.41 -12.39 -4.95
CA GLY A 314 8.42 -12.76 -3.97
C GLY A 314 9.71 -13.28 -4.62
N LEU A 315 9.58 -14.18 -5.61
CA LEU A 315 10.70 -14.66 -6.44
C LEU A 315 11.33 -13.54 -7.26
N ALA A 316 10.53 -12.73 -7.95
CA ALA A 316 11.03 -11.65 -8.80
C ALA A 316 11.80 -10.59 -8.01
N ASN A 317 11.41 -10.37 -6.75
CA ASN A 317 12.03 -9.43 -5.83
C ASN A 317 13.28 -10.02 -5.13
N LEU A 318 13.71 -11.23 -5.50
CA LEU A 318 15.05 -11.75 -5.22
C LEU A 318 15.91 -11.48 -6.46
N LYS A 319 16.83 -10.51 -6.39
CA LYS A 319 17.61 -10.11 -7.57
C LYS A 319 18.48 -11.23 -8.15
N THR A 320 18.78 -12.25 -7.36
CA THR A 320 19.58 -13.42 -7.75
C THR A 320 18.77 -14.54 -8.40
N TYR A 321 17.45 -14.48 -8.38
CA TYR A 321 16.60 -15.55 -8.90
C TYR A 321 16.26 -15.31 -10.37
N GLU A 322 16.68 -16.20 -11.27
CA GLU A 322 16.33 -16.14 -12.69
C GLU A 322 15.15 -17.06 -13.02
N PHE A 323 14.17 -16.53 -13.74
CA PHE A 323 13.00 -17.31 -14.16
C PHE A 323 13.30 -18.14 -15.41
N SER A 324 12.80 -19.38 -15.42
CA SER A 324 12.87 -20.22 -16.60
C SER A 324 11.87 -19.78 -17.69
N ALA A 325 12.07 -20.26 -18.92
CA ALA A 325 11.07 -20.08 -19.99
C ALA A 325 9.71 -20.70 -19.64
N GLY A 326 9.71 -21.80 -18.87
CA GLY A 326 8.49 -22.44 -18.38
C GLY A 326 7.73 -21.54 -17.40
N ASP A 327 8.44 -20.89 -16.47
CA ASP A 327 7.81 -19.97 -15.52
C ASP A 327 7.16 -18.78 -16.23
N ARG A 328 7.83 -18.20 -17.24
CA ARG A 328 7.26 -17.13 -18.07
C ARG A 328 5.99 -17.58 -18.78
N ALA A 329 5.99 -18.78 -19.36
CA ALA A 329 4.81 -19.33 -20.03
C ALA A 329 3.64 -19.56 -19.04
N ILE A 330 3.93 -20.05 -17.83
CA ILE A 330 2.92 -20.24 -16.78
C ILE A 330 2.32 -18.90 -16.35
N MET A 331 3.14 -17.88 -16.08
CA MET A 331 2.67 -16.55 -15.71
C MET A 331 1.81 -15.92 -16.81
N ALA A 332 2.27 -15.98 -18.07
CA ALA A 332 1.53 -15.45 -19.21
C ALA A 332 0.18 -16.15 -19.44
N GLU A 333 0.13 -17.49 -19.26
CA GLU A 333 -1.12 -18.23 -19.37
C GLU A 333 -2.08 -17.91 -18.20
N THR A 334 -1.54 -17.82 -16.98
CA THR A 334 -2.32 -17.50 -15.78
C THR A 334 -3.02 -16.14 -15.91
N LEU A 335 -2.37 -15.14 -16.48
CA LEU A 335 -2.95 -13.81 -16.71
C LEU A 335 -4.17 -13.82 -17.65
N LYS A 336 -4.33 -14.83 -18.50
CA LYS A 336 -5.53 -14.98 -19.37
C LYS A 336 -6.78 -15.42 -18.61
N GLY A 337 -6.63 -16.06 -17.45
CA GLY A 337 -7.75 -16.47 -16.60
C GLY A 337 -8.54 -15.28 -16.07
N SER A 338 -9.84 -15.42 -15.79
CA SER A 338 -10.72 -14.36 -15.25
C SER A 338 -10.89 -14.40 -13.73
N ASP A 339 -10.32 -15.41 -13.06
CA ASP A 339 -10.50 -15.74 -11.64
C ASP A 339 -9.38 -15.21 -10.72
N LEU A 340 -8.58 -14.26 -11.20
CA LEU A 340 -7.54 -13.59 -10.43
C LEU A 340 -8.07 -12.33 -9.75
N SER A 341 -7.71 -12.14 -8.48
CA SER A 341 -7.84 -10.82 -7.85
C SER A 341 -6.97 -9.80 -8.58
N VAL A 342 -7.35 -8.52 -8.49
CA VAL A 342 -6.57 -7.42 -9.10
C VAL A 342 -5.12 -7.46 -8.61
N MET A 343 -4.90 -7.67 -7.31
CA MET A 343 -3.54 -7.71 -6.76
C MET A 343 -2.73 -8.92 -7.18
N ALA A 344 -3.35 -10.10 -7.33
CA ALA A 344 -2.66 -11.25 -7.89
C ALA A 344 -2.19 -10.98 -9.33
N ARG A 345 -3.03 -10.33 -10.17
CA ARG A 345 -2.64 -9.93 -11.52
C ARG A 345 -1.45 -8.97 -11.50
N VAL A 346 -1.52 -7.93 -10.67
CA VAL A 346 -0.40 -6.96 -10.54
C VAL A 346 0.89 -7.69 -10.18
N HIS A 347 0.88 -8.55 -9.16
CA HIS A 347 2.07 -9.30 -8.76
C HIS A 347 2.64 -10.15 -9.91
N ILE A 348 1.78 -10.85 -10.66
CA ILE A 348 2.21 -11.67 -11.80
C ILE A 348 2.74 -10.80 -12.94
N CYS A 349 2.12 -9.66 -13.25
CA CYS A 349 2.59 -8.71 -14.26
C CYS A 349 4.00 -8.20 -13.95
N PHE A 350 4.27 -7.78 -12.72
CA PHE A 350 5.60 -7.33 -12.31
C PHE A 350 6.63 -8.46 -12.31
N ALA A 351 6.24 -9.67 -11.90
CA ALA A 351 7.12 -10.84 -11.96
C ALA A 351 7.46 -11.25 -13.40
N LEU A 352 6.47 -11.21 -14.31
CA LEU A 352 6.64 -11.48 -15.73
C LEU A 352 7.51 -10.41 -16.39
N GLY A 353 7.30 -9.13 -16.08
CA GLY A 353 8.12 -8.04 -16.58
C GLY A 353 9.59 -8.22 -16.22
N LYS A 354 9.87 -8.55 -14.96
CA LYS A 354 11.22 -8.88 -14.49
C LYS A 354 11.79 -10.12 -15.19
N ALA A 355 11.00 -11.18 -15.33
CA ALA A 355 11.42 -12.41 -15.99
C ALA A 355 11.75 -12.22 -17.49
N CYS A 356 11.01 -11.36 -18.19
CA CYS A 356 11.27 -11.00 -19.58
C CYS A 356 12.50 -10.10 -19.69
N GLU A 357 12.69 -9.16 -18.78
CA GLU A 357 13.87 -8.30 -18.73
C GLU A 357 15.16 -9.11 -18.55
N ASP A 358 15.19 -10.02 -17.58
CA ASP A 358 16.35 -10.91 -17.35
C ASP A 358 16.67 -11.75 -18.60
N ALA A 359 15.65 -12.07 -19.41
CA ALA A 359 15.79 -12.80 -20.66
C ALA A 359 16.13 -11.90 -21.88
N GLY A 360 16.33 -10.60 -21.69
CA GLY A 360 16.59 -9.63 -22.75
C GLY A 360 15.38 -9.31 -23.64
N GLN A 361 14.17 -9.67 -23.23
CA GLN A 361 12.92 -9.46 -23.97
C GLN A 361 12.27 -8.13 -23.55
N TYR A 362 12.93 -7.02 -23.87
CA TYR A 362 12.59 -5.70 -23.33
C TYR A 362 11.19 -5.19 -23.70
N ASP A 363 10.73 -5.42 -24.93
CA ASP A 363 9.35 -5.02 -25.32
C ASP A 363 8.30 -5.77 -24.50
N ALA A 364 8.46 -7.10 -24.37
CA ALA A 364 7.55 -7.92 -23.56
C ALA A 364 7.61 -7.54 -22.07
N ALA A 365 8.81 -7.19 -21.58
CA ALA A 365 8.99 -6.71 -20.21
C ALA A 365 8.23 -5.40 -19.98
N PHE A 366 8.36 -4.43 -20.90
CA PHE A 366 7.65 -3.16 -20.83
C PHE A 366 6.13 -3.37 -20.81
N GLU A 367 5.59 -4.18 -21.71
CA GLU A 367 4.16 -4.47 -21.78
C GLU A 367 3.64 -5.05 -20.45
N ALA A 368 4.37 -6.00 -19.86
CA ALA A 368 3.99 -6.58 -18.58
C ALA A 368 4.03 -5.57 -17.42
N PHE A 369 5.06 -4.70 -17.35
CA PHE A 369 5.10 -3.62 -16.36
C PHE A 369 3.96 -2.62 -16.57
N ARG A 370 3.71 -2.20 -17.82
CA ARG A 370 2.62 -1.28 -18.18
C ARG A 370 1.26 -1.83 -17.76
N ASP A 371 0.99 -3.11 -18.01
CA ASP A 371 -0.29 -3.73 -17.65
C ASP A 371 -0.49 -3.81 -16.13
N GLY A 372 0.57 -4.17 -15.38
CA GLY A 372 0.54 -4.13 -13.92
C GLY A 372 0.35 -2.72 -13.36
N ASN A 373 1.03 -1.74 -13.95
CA ASN A 373 0.91 -0.32 -13.62
C ASN A 373 -0.49 0.23 -13.90
N ALA A 374 -1.09 -0.13 -15.05
CA ALA A 374 -2.45 0.29 -15.41
C ALA A 374 -3.49 -0.20 -14.39
N LEU A 375 -3.33 -1.42 -13.85
CA LEU A 375 -4.19 -1.94 -12.78
C LEU A 375 -4.01 -1.14 -11.48
N LYS A 376 -2.77 -0.87 -11.06
CA LYS A 376 -2.49 -0.03 -9.88
C LYS A 376 -3.01 1.40 -10.03
N LYS A 377 -2.87 1.99 -11.22
CA LYS A 377 -3.34 3.34 -11.55
C LYS A 377 -4.86 3.47 -11.42
N ARG A 378 -5.63 2.44 -11.77
CA ARG A 378 -7.10 2.43 -11.58
C ARG A 378 -7.54 2.46 -10.12
N GLU A 379 -6.73 1.89 -9.23
CA GLU A 379 -7.00 1.89 -7.78
C GLU A 379 -6.48 3.17 -7.08
N ALA A 380 -5.50 3.83 -7.69
CA ALA A 380 -4.85 5.01 -7.12
C ALA A 380 -5.79 6.24 -7.13
N ARG A 381 -5.69 7.04 -6.06
CA ARG A 381 -6.38 8.35 -5.99
C ARG A 381 -5.48 9.50 -6.43
N TYR A 382 -4.23 9.21 -6.77
CA TYR A 382 -3.25 10.17 -7.20
C TYR A 382 -3.65 10.86 -8.50
N THR A 383 -3.47 12.17 -8.55
CA THR A 383 -3.54 12.98 -9.77
C THR A 383 -2.37 13.96 -9.76
N SER A 384 -1.76 14.19 -10.92
CA SER A 384 -0.64 15.14 -11.04
C SER A 384 -1.09 16.55 -10.66
N GLU A 385 -2.31 16.94 -11.00
CA GLU A 385 -2.86 18.28 -10.70
C GLU A 385 -2.99 18.52 -9.20
N GLN A 386 -3.45 17.52 -8.44
CA GLN A 386 -3.53 17.64 -6.99
C GLN A 386 -2.13 17.78 -6.38
N MET A 387 -1.17 16.97 -6.84
CA MET A 387 0.19 17.02 -6.31
C MET A 387 0.89 18.34 -6.65
N ASP A 388 0.75 18.82 -7.89
CA ASP A 388 1.28 20.11 -8.32
C ASP A 388 0.69 21.25 -7.47
N SER A 389 -0.62 21.21 -7.20
CA SER A 389 -1.25 22.17 -6.30
C SER A 389 -0.64 22.14 -4.89
N GLU A 390 -0.32 20.95 -4.36
CA GLU A 390 0.34 20.85 -3.05
C GLU A 390 1.76 21.42 -3.06
N PHE A 391 2.54 21.21 -4.13
CA PHE A 391 3.87 21.81 -4.29
C PHE A 391 3.77 23.33 -4.40
N GLN A 392 2.81 23.86 -5.16
CA GLN A 392 2.60 25.30 -5.25
C GLN A 392 2.16 25.91 -3.91
N LEU A 393 1.39 25.20 -3.09
CA LEU A 393 1.04 25.66 -1.74
C LEU A 393 2.28 25.74 -0.83
N GLN A 394 3.19 24.76 -0.91
CA GLN A 394 4.49 24.84 -0.22
C GLN A 394 5.25 26.11 -0.64
N LYS A 395 5.38 26.36 -1.94
CA LYS A 395 6.08 27.55 -2.46
C LYS A 395 5.42 28.87 -2.04
N LYS A 396 4.08 28.92 -2.08
CA LYS A 396 3.26 30.08 -1.72
C LYS A 396 3.44 30.50 -0.27
N TYR A 397 3.42 29.54 0.67
CA TYR A 397 3.41 29.85 2.10
C TYR A 397 4.79 29.74 2.76
N CYS A 398 5.69 28.90 2.27
CA CYS A 398 7.01 28.72 2.86
C CYS A 398 8.05 29.61 2.16
N THR A 399 8.09 30.89 2.53
CA THR A 399 8.94 31.91 1.90
C THR A 399 10.15 32.28 2.76
N ALA A 400 11.13 32.96 2.17
CA ALA A 400 12.27 33.52 2.91
C ALA A 400 11.84 34.54 3.99
N GLU A 401 10.66 35.16 3.85
CA GLU A 401 10.10 36.04 4.88
C GLU A 401 9.61 35.25 6.09
N LEU A 402 8.87 34.15 5.87
CA LEU A 402 8.44 33.25 6.96
C LEU A 402 9.64 32.79 7.78
N PHE A 403 10.67 32.26 7.12
CA PHE A 403 11.84 31.68 7.81
C PHE A 403 12.67 32.73 8.54
N ARG A 404 12.75 33.97 8.03
CA ARG A 404 13.37 35.08 8.77
C ARG A 404 12.53 35.52 9.96
N ALA A 405 11.21 35.59 9.82
CA ALA A 405 10.31 35.97 10.91
C ALA A 405 10.26 34.93 12.04
N ARG A 406 10.50 33.66 11.72
CA ARG A 406 10.47 32.52 12.64
C ARG A 406 11.87 31.90 12.85
N SER A 407 12.94 32.69 12.83
CA SER A 407 14.32 32.15 12.88
C SER A 407 14.72 31.48 14.20
N ASN A 408 13.97 31.74 15.29
CA ASN A 408 14.31 31.31 16.65
C ASN A 408 13.32 30.26 17.20
N VAL A 409 12.54 29.62 16.33
CA VAL A 409 11.58 28.58 16.74
C VAL A 409 12.15 27.18 16.49
N GLY A 410 11.53 26.19 17.13
CA GLY A 410 11.89 24.79 16.98
C GLY A 410 12.76 24.26 18.10
N HIS A 411 12.93 22.94 18.10
CA HIS A 411 13.64 22.22 19.13
C HIS A 411 15.14 22.15 18.83
N ASP A 412 15.96 22.48 19.83
CA ASP A 412 17.43 22.48 19.70
C ASP A 412 18.00 21.06 19.76
N ALA A 413 17.84 20.31 18.67
CA ALA A 413 18.41 18.97 18.49
C ALA A 413 19.21 18.91 17.18
N PRO A 414 20.55 18.74 17.23
CA PRO A 414 21.40 18.61 16.04
C PRO A 414 21.45 17.19 15.46
N ASP A 415 21.03 16.20 16.26
CA ASP A 415 21.14 14.75 15.99
C ASP A 415 20.53 14.26 14.65
N PRO A 416 19.39 14.80 14.14
CA PRO A 416 18.74 14.23 12.96
C PRO A 416 19.45 14.56 11.63
N ILE A 417 19.68 13.54 10.82
CA ILE A 417 20.17 13.65 9.43
C ILE A 417 19.07 13.15 8.48
N PHE A 418 18.38 14.07 7.82
CA PHE A 418 17.36 13.73 6.82
C PHE A 418 18.01 13.38 5.48
N ILE A 419 17.62 12.24 4.90
CA ILE A 419 18.02 11.83 3.56
C ILE A 419 16.76 11.69 2.72
N LEU A 420 16.54 12.67 1.85
CA LEU A 420 15.32 12.84 1.08
C LEU A 420 15.62 12.90 -0.42
N GLY A 421 14.57 12.96 -1.24
CA GLY A 421 14.67 12.98 -2.70
C GLY A 421 13.59 12.11 -3.32
N LEU A 422 13.76 11.72 -4.58
CA LEU A 422 12.85 10.76 -5.20
C LEU A 422 13.18 9.32 -4.73
N PRO A 423 12.19 8.45 -4.50
CA PRO A 423 12.44 7.01 -4.41
C PRO A 423 13.32 6.53 -5.57
N ARG A 424 14.30 5.66 -5.30
CA ARG A 424 15.27 5.14 -6.28
C ARG A 424 16.34 6.13 -6.78
N ALA A 425 16.43 7.32 -6.19
CA ALA A 425 17.51 8.29 -6.46
C ALA A 425 18.84 7.97 -5.77
N GLY A 426 18.92 6.90 -4.95
CA GLY A 426 20.15 6.51 -4.25
C GLY A 426 20.18 6.86 -2.77
N SER A 427 19.08 7.34 -2.18
CA SER A 427 18.99 7.67 -0.75
C SER A 427 19.37 6.51 0.19
N THR A 428 19.03 5.26 -0.15
CA THR A 428 19.46 4.08 0.62
C THR A 428 20.98 3.89 0.61
N LEU A 429 21.67 4.22 -0.50
CA LEU A 429 23.14 4.14 -0.56
C LEU A 429 23.75 5.20 0.37
N LEU A 430 23.24 6.42 0.34
CA LEU A 430 23.71 7.50 1.22
C LEU A 430 23.46 7.17 2.70
N GLU A 431 22.30 6.59 3.01
CA GLU A 431 22.00 6.11 4.37
C GLU A 431 22.98 5.03 4.80
N GLN A 432 23.29 4.08 3.91
CA GLN A 432 24.23 3.00 4.24
C GLN A 432 25.65 3.55 4.46
N ILE A 433 26.11 4.51 3.65
CA ILE A 433 27.38 5.19 3.84
C ILE A 433 27.45 5.86 5.21
N LEU A 434 26.42 6.65 5.56
CA LEU A 434 26.37 7.36 6.83
C LEU A 434 26.26 6.41 8.03
N ALA A 435 25.38 5.41 7.95
CA ALA A 435 25.16 4.44 9.02
C ALA A 435 26.34 3.46 9.21
N SER A 436 27.34 3.48 8.34
CA SER A 436 28.62 2.79 8.55
C SER A 436 29.59 3.59 9.43
N HIS A 437 29.28 4.86 9.73
CA HIS A 437 30.03 5.66 10.69
C HIS A 437 29.66 5.29 12.12
N SER A 438 30.65 5.19 13.01
CA SER A 438 30.48 4.87 14.43
C SER A 438 29.58 5.82 15.25
N GLN A 439 29.22 6.99 14.69
CA GLN A 439 28.47 8.05 15.35
C GLN A 439 27.07 8.25 14.76
N VAL A 440 26.65 7.40 13.83
CA VAL A 440 25.36 7.55 13.13
C VAL A 440 24.56 6.27 13.17
N ASP A 441 23.39 6.33 13.78
CA ASP A 441 22.40 5.27 13.71
C ASP A 441 21.60 5.35 12.42
N GLY A 442 21.54 4.24 11.68
CA GLY A 442 20.66 4.14 10.52
C GLY A 442 19.25 3.68 10.92
N THR A 443 18.26 4.57 10.85
CA THR A 443 16.91 4.31 11.42
C THR A 443 15.80 4.04 10.41
N LEU A 444 16.14 3.82 9.13
CA LEU A 444 15.21 3.48 8.02
C LEU A 444 14.32 4.67 7.61
N GLU A 445 13.11 4.39 7.09
CA GLU A 445 12.13 5.41 6.68
C GLU A 445 11.17 5.70 7.86
N LEU A 446 11.23 6.92 8.40
CA LEU A 446 10.41 7.31 9.54
C LEU A 446 9.14 8.04 9.09
N PRO A 447 7.92 7.60 9.48
CA PRO A 447 6.67 8.22 9.04
C PRO A 447 6.35 9.53 9.79
N ASN A 448 7.18 9.94 10.75
CA ASN A 448 6.85 10.96 11.75
C ASN A 448 6.56 12.33 11.12
N ILE A 449 7.40 12.82 10.19
CA ILE A 449 7.16 14.11 9.51
C ILE A 449 5.86 14.07 8.67
N LEU A 450 5.60 12.96 7.98
CA LEU A 450 4.37 12.79 7.21
C LEU A 450 3.14 12.81 8.14
N SER A 451 3.21 12.14 9.30
CA SER A 451 2.17 12.15 10.33
C SER A 451 1.93 13.55 10.91
N LEU A 452 3.00 14.29 11.23
CA LEU A 452 2.91 15.67 11.69
C LEU A 452 2.25 16.57 10.64
N SER A 453 2.65 16.45 9.37
CA SER A 453 2.06 17.21 8.27
C SER A 453 0.56 16.90 8.10
N HIS A 454 0.17 15.63 8.25
CA HIS A 454 -1.23 15.22 8.19
C HIS A 454 -2.04 15.79 9.35
N ARG A 455 -1.48 15.81 10.58
CA ARG A 455 -2.12 16.45 11.73
C ARG A 455 -2.30 17.95 11.54
N LEU A 456 -1.31 18.64 10.95
CA LEU A 456 -1.38 20.07 10.66
C LEU A 456 -2.39 20.43 9.57
N ARG A 457 -2.64 19.53 8.60
CA ARG A 457 -3.76 19.66 7.64
C ARG A 457 -5.13 19.65 8.34
N GLY A 458 -5.23 19.05 9.53
CA GLY A 458 -6.45 18.99 10.33
C GLY A 458 -7.55 18.10 9.72
N ARG A 459 -8.66 17.97 10.45
CA ARG A 459 -9.77 17.03 10.12
C ARG A 459 -10.66 17.50 8.95
N SER A 460 -10.47 18.73 8.47
CA SER A 460 -11.31 19.34 7.43
C SER A 460 -10.64 19.38 6.05
N MET A 461 -9.83 18.35 5.72
CA MET A 461 -9.03 18.31 4.48
C MET A 461 -9.86 18.53 3.20
N LEU A 462 -11.14 18.15 3.22
CA LEU A 462 -12.06 18.34 2.10
C LEU A 462 -12.53 19.80 1.92
N SER A 463 -12.57 20.60 2.99
CA SER A 463 -13.06 21.99 2.95
C SER A 463 -11.96 23.04 2.97
N ASP A 464 -10.77 22.73 3.49
CA ASP A 464 -9.63 23.67 3.56
C ASP A 464 -8.31 22.96 3.24
N ARG A 465 -8.04 22.79 1.94
CA ARG A 465 -6.79 22.19 1.45
C ARG A 465 -5.57 23.08 1.64
N GLU A 466 -5.75 24.40 1.80
CA GLU A 466 -4.63 25.34 1.97
C GLU A 466 -4.10 25.39 3.40
N ARG A 467 -4.85 24.85 4.38
CA ARG A 467 -4.49 24.90 5.80
C ARG A 467 -3.04 24.51 6.06
N TYR A 468 -2.54 23.45 5.45
CA TYR A 468 -1.11 23.16 5.45
C TYR A 468 -0.57 23.45 4.04
N PRO A 469 0.41 24.36 3.89
CA PRO A 469 1.32 24.87 4.91
C PRO A 469 0.94 26.21 5.56
N ARG A 470 -0.23 26.82 5.25
CA ARG A 470 -0.61 28.14 5.81
C ARG A 470 -0.49 28.23 7.34
N VAL A 471 -0.89 27.18 8.06
CA VAL A 471 -0.87 27.08 9.53
C VAL A 471 0.51 27.34 10.13
N LEU A 472 1.59 27.18 9.37
CA LEU A 472 2.96 27.50 9.78
C LEU A 472 3.15 28.99 10.11
N HIS A 473 2.31 29.88 9.58
CA HIS A 473 2.27 31.30 9.94
C HIS A 473 1.50 31.56 11.24
N GLU A 474 0.58 30.67 11.60
CA GLU A 474 -0.43 30.86 12.64
C GLU A 474 -0.04 30.17 13.95
N LEU A 475 0.83 29.15 13.90
CA LEU A 475 1.25 28.42 15.09
C LEU A 475 1.99 29.32 16.09
N PRO A 476 1.71 29.16 17.40
CA PRO A 476 2.54 29.71 18.47
C PRO A 476 3.98 29.18 18.39
N ASP A 477 4.97 29.99 18.78
CA ASP A 477 6.38 29.59 18.77
C ASP A 477 6.65 28.31 19.60
N GLU A 478 5.97 28.19 20.75
CA GLU A 478 6.08 27.04 21.65
C GLU A 478 5.62 25.72 21.00
N ASP A 479 4.74 25.77 20.01
CA ASP A 479 4.24 24.57 19.36
C ASP A 479 5.27 24.00 18.37
N PHE A 480 6.18 24.81 17.82
CA PHE A 480 7.29 24.31 17.02
C PHE A 480 8.29 23.50 17.85
N ASP A 481 8.60 23.98 19.06
CA ASP A 481 9.45 23.23 20.00
C ASP A 481 8.79 21.91 20.41
N LYS A 482 7.50 21.92 20.78
CA LYS A 482 6.74 20.69 21.10
C LYS A 482 6.75 19.68 19.94
N LEU A 483 6.57 20.14 18.71
CA LEU A 483 6.60 19.28 17.52
C LEU A 483 7.99 18.69 17.28
N GLY A 484 9.05 19.48 17.47
CA GLY A 484 10.44 19.01 17.38
C GLY A 484 10.77 18.00 18.48
N GLN A 485 10.39 18.28 19.73
CA GLN A 485 10.55 17.38 20.86
C GLN A 485 9.79 16.07 20.65
N GLU A 486 8.55 16.13 20.16
CA GLU A 486 7.75 14.96 19.81
C GLU A 486 8.45 14.11 18.74
N TYR A 487 9.00 14.73 17.69
CA TYR A 487 9.78 14.01 16.68
C TYR A 487 11.00 13.32 17.29
N ILE A 488 11.75 14.00 18.16
CA ILE A 488 12.91 13.41 18.81
C ILE A 488 12.52 12.22 19.69
N GLU A 489 11.50 12.37 20.52
CA GLU A 489 11.08 11.34 21.47
C GLU A 489 10.50 10.11 20.75
N THR A 490 9.59 10.34 19.80
CA THR A 490 8.89 9.23 19.11
C THR A 490 9.79 8.42 18.20
N THR A 491 10.96 8.95 17.81
CA THR A 491 11.92 8.23 16.96
C THR A 491 12.99 7.49 17.78
N ARG A 492 13.09 7.71 19.11
CA ARG A 492 14.06 7.01 19.98
C ARG A 492 14.01 5.49 19.87
N VAL A 493 12.82 4.92 19.64
CA VAL A 493 12.62 3.46 19.54
C VAL A 493 13.36 2.82 18.36
N HIS A 494 13.76 3.63 17.37
CA HIS A 494 14.47 3.19 16.17
C HIS A 494 15.99 3.46 16.25
N ARG A 495 16.45 4.14 17.31
CA ARG A 495 17.84 4.54 17.51
C ARG A 495 18.54 3.56 18.45
N ALA A 496 19.86 3.49 18.33
CA ALA A 496 20.73 2.91 19.33
C ALA A 496 21.37 4.06 20.14
N ASP A 497 22.65 3.93 20.48
CA ASP A 497 23.36 4.85 21.36
C ASP A 497 24.17 5.92 20.61
N ALA A 498 24.05 6.00 19.27
CA ALA A 498 24.84 6.95 18.50
C ALA A 498 24.32 8.39 18.66
N PRO A 499 25.22 9.40 18.62
CA PRO A 499 24.83 10.81 18.78
C PRO A 499 24.00 11.36 17.61
N PHE A 500 24.12 10.80 16.41
CA PHE A 500 23.32 11.16 15.25
C PHE A 500 22.49 9.99 14.78
N PHE A 501 21.42 10.28 14.04
CA PHE A 501 20.61 9.25 13.42
C PHE A 501 20.03 9.72 12.08
N THR A 502 19.83 8.79 11.14
CA THR A 502 19.28 9.12 9.83
C THR A 502 17.76 8.93 9.77
N ASP A 503 17.05 9.87 9.16
CA ASP A 503 15.68 9.69 8.69
C ASP A 503 15.69 9.64 7.16
N LYS A 504 15.65 8.43 6.60
CA LYS A 504 15.67 8.20 5.16
C LYS A 504 14.25 7.99 4.65
N MET A 505 13.45 9.05 4.69
CA MET A 505 12.12 9.11 4.07
C MET A 505 12.17 10.01 2.82
N PRO A 506 12.21 9.45 1.59
CA PRO A 506 12.36 10.23 0.36
C PRO A 506 11.37 11.39 0.26
N ASN A 507 10.09 11.10 0.57
CA ASN A 507 8.98 12.06 0.48
C ASN A 507 9.05 13.24 1.47
N ASN A 508 10.00 13.25 2.41
CA ASN A 508 10.22 14.41 3.29
C ASN A 508 10.65 15.68 2.53
N PHE A 509 11.08 15.58 1.26
CA PHE A 509 11.38 16.74 0.42
C PHE A 509 10.22 17.74 0.33
N ARG A 510 8.98 17.25 0.44
CA ARG A 510 7.75 18.06 0.42
C ARG A 510 7.56 18.91 1.67
N HIS A 511 8.26 18.57 2.74
CA HIS A 511 8.04 19.07 4.09
C HIS A 511 9.29 19.72 4.70
N ILE A 512 10.29 20.06 3.88
CA ILE A 512 11.53 20.72 4.34
C ILE A 512 11.23 22.00 5.11
N GLY A 513 10.25 22.79 4.68
CA GLY A 513 9.84 24.00 5.41
C GLY A 513 9.36 23.72 6.84
N LEU A 514 8.64 22.62 7.06
CA LEU A 514 8.26 22.18 8.42
C LEU A 514 9.49 21.71 9.19
N ILE A 515 10.31 20.83 8.60
CA ILE A 515 11.53 20.28 9.21
C ILE A 515 12.46 21.41 9.69
N HIS A 516 12.67 22.43 8.86
CA HIS A 516 13.52 23.57 9.19
C HIS A 516 13.04 24.33 10.43
N MET A 517 11.72 24.49 10.59
CA MET A 517 11.17 25.24 11.72
C MET A 517 11.01 24.41 13.00
N ILE A 518 10.83 23.09 12.92
CA ILE A 518 10.74 22.25 14.14
C ILE A 518 12.10 21.72 14.60
N LEU A 519 13.07 21.62 13.69
CA LEU A 519 14.42 21.10 13.95
C LEU A 519 15.47 21.98 13.25
N PRO A 520 15.68 23.22 13.73
CA PRO A 520 16.55 24.21 13.08
C PRO A 520 18.00 23.77 12.95
N ASN A 521 18.47 22.75 13.68
CA ASN A 521 19.86 22.27 13.62
C ASN A 521 20.04 20.93 12.88
N ALA A 522 18.95 20.30 12.42
CA ALA A 522 19.03 19.05 11.65
C ALA A 522 19.71 19.23 10.27
N LYS A 523 20.38 18.18 9.80
CA LYS A 523 21.01 18.12 8.48
C LYS A 523 20.04 17.59 7.43
N ILE A 524 20.14 18.08 6.19
CA ILE A 524 19.25 17.70 5.09
C ILE A 524 20.07 17.38 3.85
N ILE A 525 19.99 16.14 3.39
CA ILE A 525 20.67 15.64 2.20
C ILE A 525 19.62 15.33 1.13
N ASP A 526 19.76 15.97 -0.03
CA ASP A 526 18.96 15.72 -1.23
C ASP A 526 19.68 14.73 -2.14
N ALA A 527 19.18 13.49 -2.19
CA ALA A 527 19.67 12.45 -3.07
C ALA A 527 19.09 12.64 -4.48
N ARG A 528 19.95 13.02 -5.42
CA ARG A 528 19.60 13.32 -6.81
C ARG A 528 20.15 12.26 -7.75
N ARG A 529 19.42 11.94 -8.83
CA ARG A 529 19.83 10.96 -9.84
C ARG A 529 19.29 11.34 -11.21
N ASN A 530 19.95 10.91 -12.29
CA ASN A 530 19.44 11.09 -13.64
C ASN A 530 17.92 10.77 -13.74
N PRO A 531 17.10 11.71 -14.27
CA PRO A 531 15.65 11.58 -14.32
C PRO A 531 15.14 10.32 -15.02
N LEU A 532 15.76 9.89 -16.12
CA LEU A 532 15.31 8.71 -16.86
C LEU A 532 15.60 7.42 -16.08
N ASP A 533 16.81 7.29 -15.52
CA ASP A 533 17.16 6.15 -14.66
C ASP A 533 16.29 6.09 -13.40
N CYS A 534 16.05 7.23 -12.77
CA CYS A 534 15.27 7.31 -11.55
C CYS A 534 13.79 6.98 -11.80
N CYS A 535 13.19 7.61 -12.80
CA CYS A 535 11.79 7.39 -13.16
C CYS A 535 11.57 5.98 -13.72
N TRP A 536 12.42 5.50 -14.62
CA TRP A 536 12.30 4.12 -15.11
C TRP A 536 12.40 3.10 -13.98
N SER A 537 13.36 3.28 -13.06
CA SER A 537 13.46 2.42 -11.88
C SER A 537 12.25 2.50 -10.96
N GLY A 538 11.56 3.64 -10.90
CA GLY A 538 10.29 3.78 -10.18
C GLY A 538 9.16 3.03 -10.88
N PHE A 539 9.02 3.22 -12.19
CA PHE A 539 7.95 2.63 -13.01
C PHE A 539 7.94 1.10 -12.98
N LYS A 540 9.10 0.45 -13.00
CA LYS A 540 9.21 -1.02 -12.94
C LYS A 540 9.23 -1.60 -11.51
N GLN A 541 9.09 -0.76 -10.48
CA GLN A 541 9.09 -1.19 -9.08
C GLN A 541 7.67 -1.19 -8.52
N LEU A 542 7.21 -2.34 -8.05
CA LEU A 542 5.97 -2.41 -7.28
C LEU A 542 6.26 -1.97 -5.84
N PHE A 543 5.90 -0.74 -5.50
CA PHE A 543 5.96 -0.22 -4.13
C PHE A 543 4.80 -0.76 -3.28
N ALA A 544 5.06 -0.93 -1.98
CA ALA A 544 4.04 -1.37 -1.05
C ALA A 544 2.94 -0.30 -0.89
N GLU A 545 3.31 0.94 -0.55
CA GLU A 545 2.38 2.05 -0.33
C GLU A 545 3.05 3.40 -0.66
N GLY A 546 2.25 4.44 -0.89
CA GLY A 546 2.69 5.85 -0.90
C GLY A 546 3.42 6.38 -2.14
N GLN A 547 3.68 5.54 -3.15
CA GLN A 547 4.39 5.93 -4.40
C GLN A 547 3.50 5.79 -5.64
N GLU A 548 2.24 6.20 -5.52
CA GLU A 548 1.20 6.00 -6.56
C GLU A 548 1.53 6.67 -7.90
N PHE A 549 2.29 7.77 -7.87
CA PHE A 549 2.75 8.48 -9.06
C PHE A 549 3.67 7.63 -9.96
N THR A 550 4.22 6.54 -9.45
CA THR A 550 5.15 5.68 -10.20
C THR A 550 4.46 4.77 -11.21
N TYR A 551 3.14 4.59 -11.10
CA TYR A 551 2.37 3.65 -11.93
C TYR A 551 1.91 4.24 -13.28
N GLY A 552 2.57 5.30 -13.74
CA GLY A 552 2.37 5.88 -15.06
C GLY A 552 3.56 6.75 -15.48
N LEU A 553 3.90 6.71 -16.78
CA LEU A 553 5.07 7.42 -17.32
C LEU A 553 4.93 8.94 -17.26
N GLU A 554 3.74 9.45 -17.57
CA GLU A 554 3.44 10.88 -17.45
C GLU A 554 3.39 11.32 -15.99
N GLU A 555 2.73 10.52 -15.13
CA GLU A 555 2.59 10.82 -13.71
C GLU A 555 3.95 10.93 -13.00
N ILE A 556 4.85 9.96 -13.22
CA ILE A 556 6.17 9.99 -12.60
C ILE A 556 7.04 11.10 -13.16
N GLY A 557 6.93 11.41 -14.46
CA GLY A 557 7.65 12.52 -15.08
C GLY A 557 7.21 13.88 -14.52
N HIS A 558 5.90 14.11 -14.40
CA HIS A 558 5.34 15.30 -13.77
C HIS A 558 5.75 15.42 -12.30
N TYR A 559 5.70 14.32 -11.54
CA TYR A 559 6.12 14.31 -10.15
C TYR A 559 7.60 14.64 -10.00
N TYR A 560 8.48 14.06 -10.83
CA TYR A 560 9.91 14.35 -10.80
C TYR A 560 10.18 15.84 -11.10
N ARG A 561 9.52 16.39 -12.13
CA ARG A 561 9.63 17.80 -12.49
C ARG A 561 9.19 18.71 -11.33
N GLY A 562 8.07 18.40 -10.68
CA GLY A 562 7.59 19.13 -9.51
C GLY A 562 8.53 19.00 -8.31
N TYR A 563 9.17 17.84 -8.12
CA TYR A 563 10.21 17.64 -7.11
C TYR A 563 11.44 18.53 -7.36
N VAL A 564 11.94 18.59 -8.59
CA VAL A 564 13.06 19.49 -8.95
C VAL A 564 12.70 20.95 -8.67
N ASP A 565 11.56 21.42 -9.19
CA ASP A 565 11.07 22.79 -8.99
C ASP A 565 10.88 23.15 -7.50
N LEU A 566 10.39 22.21 -6.70
CA LEU A 566 10.21 22.43 -5.26
C LEU A 566 11.55 22.47 -4.51
N MET A 567 12.52 21.63 -4.89
CA MET A 567 13.87 21.68 -4.31
C MET A 567 14.60 22.97 -4.67
N ASP A 568 14.44 23.47 -5.90
CA ASP A 568 14.99 24.77 -6.31
C ASP A 568 14.40 25.90 -5.45
N HIS A 569 13.09 25.85 -5.19
CA HIS A 569 12.45 26.77 -4.24
C HIS A 569 13.10 26.68 -2.86
N TRP A 570 13.29 25.48 -2.30
CA TRP A 570 13.93 25.32 -1.00
C TRP A 570 15.34 25.88 -0.92
N HIS A 571 16.17 25.63 -1.95
CA HIS A 571 17.50 26.24 -2.05
C HIS A 571 17.46 27.77 -2.12
N SER A 572 16.39 28.36 -2.67
CA SER A 572 16.25 29.81 -2.79
C SER A 572 15.77 30.52 -1.52
N VAL A 573 14.98 29.85 -0.67
CA VAL A 573 14.33 30.49 0.49
C VAL A 573 14.96 30.16 1.84
N LEU A 574 15.74 29.08 1.93
CA LEU A 574 16.42 28.67 3.15
C LEU A 574 17.85 29.23 3.21
N PRO A 575 18.46 29.28 4.41
CA PRO A 575 19.87 29.66 4.54
C PRO A 575 20.80 28.82 3.65
N GLU A 576 21.84 29.44 3.13
CA GLU A 576 22.87 28.75 2.35
C GLU A 576 23.49 27.61 3.18
N GLY A 577 23.74 26.47 2.54
CA GLY A 577 24.22 25.27 3.21
C GLY A 577 23.16 24.57 4.06
N ARG A 578 21.88 24.96 4.02
CA ARG A 578 20.83 24.20 4.74
C ARG A 578 20.59 22.80 4.13
N ILE A 579 20.75 22.66 2.82
CA ILE A 579 20.51 21.42 2.08
C ILE A 579 21.77 21.07 1.29
N LEU A 580 22.27 19.83 1.44
CA LEU A 580 23.33 19.28 0.62
C LEU A 580 22.75 18.47 -0.54
N LYS A 581 22.94 18.93 -1.78
CA LYS A 581 22.65 18.13 -2.98
C LYS A 581 23.77 17.11 -3.22
N VAL A 582 23.40 15.83 -3.30
CA VAL A 582 24.31 14.72 -3.61
C VAL A 582 23.82 14.01 -4.87
N GLN A 583 24.59 14.13 -5.94
CA GLN A 583 24.29 13.48 -7.22
C GLN A 583 24.78 12.03 -7.20
N HIS A 584 23.91 11.08 -7.54
CA HIS A 584 24.21 9.65 -7.51
C HIS A 584 25.39 9.30 -8.40
N GLU A 585 25.43 9.87 -9.60
CA GLU A 585 26.50 9.65 -10.58
C GLU A 585 27.86 10.12 -10.03
N ASP A 586 27.92 11.26 -9.32
CA ASP A 586 29.16 11.73 -8.68
C ASP A 586 29.66 10.75 -7.61
N VAL A 587 28.74 10.12 -6.85
CA VAL A 587 29.10 9.10 -5.85
C VAL A 587 29.65 7.83 -6.51
N LEU A 588 29.14 7.47 -7.70
CA LEU A 588 29.68 6.35 -8.47
C LEU A 588 31.06 6.65 -9.06
N ASP A 589 31.33 7.92 -9.39
CA ASP A 589 32.55 8.35 -10.06
C ASP A 589 33.69 8.66 -9.08
N ASP A 590 33.36 9.21 -7.90
CA ASP A 590 34.31 9.53 -6.82
C ASP A 590 33.67 9.26 -5.45
N LEU A 591 33.67 7.99 -5.05
CA LEU A 591 33.07 7.57 -3.77
C LEU A 591 33.74 8.25 -2.58
N GLU A 592 35.08 8.22 -2.50
CA GLU A 592 35.82 8.73 -1.34
C GLU A 592 35.65 10.25 -1.19
N GLY A 593 35.75 11.00 -2.28
CA GLY A 593 35.54 12.45 -2.27
C GLY A 593 34.11 12.84 -1.90
N GLN A 594 33.09 12.12 -2.40
CA GLN A 594 31.70 12.36 -1.99
C GLN A 594 31.44 11.97 -0.53
N VAL A 595 32.03 10.87 -0.03
CA VAL A 595 31.95 10.48 1.38
C VAL A 595 32.53 11.58 2.26
N GLN A 596 33.72 12.09 1.93
CA GLN A 596 34.34 13.17 2.68
C GLN A 596 33.46 14.43 2.72
N ARG A 597 32.91 14.83 1.57
CA ARG A 597 32.00 15.98 1.45
C ARG A 597 30.72 15.82 2.28
N ILE A 598 30.14 14.63 2.30
CA ILE A 598 28.94 14.33 3.11
C ILE A 598 29.25 14.38 4.61
N LEU A 599 30.37 13.78 5.04
CA LEU A 599 30.77 13.78 6.45
C LEU A 599 31.11 15.19 6.93
N GLU A 600 31.81 15.99 6.13
CA GLU A 600 32.11 17.39 6.44
C GLU A 600 30.82 18.21 6.62
N TYR A 601 29.84 18.05 5.72
CA TYR A 601 28.53 18.69 5.85
C TYR A 601 27.80 18.31 7.15
N CYS A 602 27.89 17.04 7.55
CA CYS A 602 27.32 16.53 8.79
C CYS A 602 28.12 16.92 10.03
N GLY A 603 29.35 17.42 9.90
CA GLY A 603 30.25 17.71 11.03
C GLY A 603 30.88 16.45 11.63
N LEU A 604 31.02 15.39 10.84
CA LEU A 604 31.56 14.10 11.25
C LEU A 604 33.01 13.93 10.77
N PRO A 605 33.89 13.27 11.57
CA PRO A 605 35.23 12.92 11.10
C PRO A 605 35.17 11.87 9.97
N PHE A 606 36.22 11.80 9.16
CA PHE A 606 36.30 10.74 8.15
C PHE A 606 36.49 9.36 8.81
N GLU A 607 35.70 8.38 8.40
CA GLU A 607 35.85 6.98 8.77
C GLU A 607 35.85 6.07 7.54
N GLU A 608 36.90 5.24 7.42
CA GLU A 608 37.10 4.29 6.31
C GLU A 608 35.91 3.30 6.14
N ALA A 609 35.17 3.04 7.22
CA ALA A 609 33.97 2.22 7.18
C ALA A 609 32.88 2.80 6.26
N CYS A 610 32.82 4.13 6.10
CA CYS A 610 31.85 4.81 5.23
C CYS A 610 32.14 4.54 3.74
N VAL A 611 33.41 4.40 3.35
CA VAL A 611 33.81 3.98 1.99
C VAL A 611 33.58 2.47 1.82
N ASN A 612 33.80 1.70 2.89
CA ASN A 612 33.60 0.26 2.93
C ASN A 612 32.17 -0.15 3.39
N PHE A 613 31.16 0.68 3.08
CA PHE A 613 29.79 0.56 3.59
C PHE A 613 29.12 -0.82 3.38
N HIS A 614 29.55 -1.53 2.34
CA HIS A 614 29.04 -2.86 1.96
C HIS A 614 29.51 -3.98 2.89
N LYS A 615 30.50 -3.74 3.75
CA LYS A 615 31.03 -4.70 4.73
C LYS A 615 30.30 -4.65 6.08
N THR A 616 29.40 -3.69 6.28
CA THR A 616 28.66 -3.53 7.55
C THR A 616 27.50 -4.53 7.63
N ASP A 617 27.40 -5.27 8.75
CA ASP A 617 26.40 -6.32 8.98
C ASP A 617 24.97 -5.80 9.33
N ARG A 618 24.66 -4.54 9.04
CA ARG A 618 23.38 -3.90 9.38
C ARG A 618 22.21 -4.47 8.56
N ALA A 619 21.05 -4.62 9.20
CA ALA A 619 19.79 -4.93 8.53
C ALA A 619 19.31 -3.74 7.68
N VAL A 620 19.10 -3.94 6.37
CA VAL A 620 18.56 -2.93 5.45
C VAL A 620 17.22 -3.42 4.93
N ARG A 621 16.11 -2.74 5.27
CA ARG A 621 14.74 -3.16 4.96
C ARG A 621 14.12 -2.37 3.80
N THR A 622 14.84 -2.22 2.68
CA THR A 622 14.37 -1.46 1.50
C THR A 622 14.43 -2.29 0.21
N ALA A 623 13.72 -1.89 -0.85
CA ALA A 623 13.82 -2.51 -2.19
C ALA A 623 15.24 -2.44 -2.79
N SER A 624 16.13 -1.62 -2.22
CA SER A 624 17.53 -1.48 -2.62
C SER A 624 18.50 -2.22 -1.68
N ALA A 625 18.03 -2.98 -0.70
CA ALA A 625 18.88 -3.61 0.33
C ALA A 625 20.01 -4.48 -0.23
N GLN A 626 19.73 -5.28 -1.26
CA GLN A 626 20.76 -6.12 -1.90
C GLN A 626 21.82 -5.31 -2.66
N GLN A 627 21.50 -4.11 -3.17
CA GLN A 627 22.45 -3.25 -3.87
C GLN A 627 23.51 -2.68 -2.92
N VAL A 628 23.09 -2.28 -1.72
CA VAL A 628 24.00 -1.64 -0.76
C VAL A 628 24.87 -2.63 0.02
N ARG A 629 24.64 -3.95 -0.18
CA ARG A 629 25.48 -5.05 0.33
C ARG A 629 26.57 -5.47 -0.66
N GLN A 630 26.72 -4.75 -1.76
CA GLN A 630 27.76 -4.97 -2.76
C GLN A 630 28.64 -3.73 -2.88
N PRO A 631 29.90 -3.87 -3.32
CA PRO A 631 30.71 -2.74 -3.72
C PRO A 631 29.99 -1.86 -4.75
N ILE A 632 30.31 -0.57 -4.74
CA ILE A 632 29.76 0.38 -5.70
C ILE A 632 30.03 -0.09 -7.14
N ASN A 633 29.01 -0.03 -7.99
CA ASN A 633 29.12 -0.46 -9.38
C ASN A 633 28.16 0.31 -10.28
N ARG A 634 28.44 0.28 -11.58
CA ARG A 634 27.70 1.02 -12.61
C ARG A 634 26.55 0.22 -13.26
N SER A 635 26.23 -0.98 -12.76
CA SER A 635 25.17 -1.82 -13.36
C SER A 635 23.77 -1.20 -13.29
N GLY A 636 23.59 -0.23 -12.39
CA GLY A 636 22.35 0.51 -12.23
C GLY A 636 22.16 1.67 -13.21
N LEU A 637 23.21 2.13 -13.90
CA LEU A 637 23.14 3.25 -14.82
C LEU A 637 22.56 2.83 -16.16
N GLU A 638 21.83 3.76 -16.80
CA GLU A 638 21.30 3.63 -18.15
C GLU A 638 20.40 2.40 -18.36
N GLN A 639 19.78 1.89 -17.29
CA GLN A 639 18.86 0.74 -17.38
C GLN A 639 17.60 1.04 -18.18
N TRP A 640 17.32 2.31 -18.41
CA TRP A 640 16.23 2.77 -19.27
C TRP A 640 16.54 2.63 -20.77
N ARG A 641 17.81 2.55 -21.19
CA ARG A 641 18.20 2.55 -22.61
C ARG A 641 17.53 1.47 -23.45
N PRO A 642 17.43 0.19 -23.01
CA PRO A 642 16.74 -0.84 -23.79
C PRO A 642 15.25 -0.55 -24.00
N TYR A 643 14.67 0.34 -23.19
CA TYR A 643 13.27 0.74 -23.21
C TYR A 643 13.05 2.09 -23.89
N GLU A 644 14.10 2.73 -24.43
CA GLU A 644 14.06 4.10 -24.92
C GLU A 644 12.88 4.40 -25.86
N ALA A 645 12.54 3.45 -26.74
CA ALA A 645 11.44 3.57 -27.70
C ALA A 645 10.04 3.67 -27.03
N HIS A 646 9.91 3.29 -25.76
CA HIS A 646 8.65 3.32 -25.00
C HIS A 646 8.56 4.51 -24.04
N LEU A 647 9.62 5.33 -23.92
CA LEU A 647 9.74 6.34 -22.88
C LEU A 647 9.46 7.78 -23.35
N ASP A 648 8.93 7.97 -24.56
CA ASP A 648 8.56 9.29 -25.06
C ASP A 648 7.58 10.02 -24.13
N PRO A 649 6.50 9.39 -23.60
CA PRO A 649 5.60 10.06 -22.65
C PRO A 649 6.31 10.54 -21.38
N LEU A 650 7.30 9.79 -20.90
CA LEU A 650 8.12 10.17 -19.74
C LEU A 650 9.03 11.36 -20.08
N LYS A 651 9.71 11.32 -21.23
CA LYS A 651 10.61 12.39 -21.69
C LYS A 651 9.84 13.71 -21.84
N GLU A 652 8.65 13.67 -22.42
CA GLU A 652 7.76 14.83 -22.55
C GLU A 652 7.33 15.39 -21.19
N ALA A 653 6.89 14.52 -20.27
CA ALA A 653 6.44 14.94 -18.94
C ALA A 653 7.57 15.54 -18.08
N LEU A 654 8.79 15.00 -18.18
CA LEU A 654 9.98 15.53 -17.50
C LEU A 654 10.33 16.95 -17.98
N GLY A 655 10.20 17.22 -19.28
CA GLY A 655 10.49 18.52 -19.86
C GLY A 655 11.88 19.04 -19.49
N PRO A 656 12.03 20.28 -18.97
CA PRO A 656 13.34 20.85 -18.62
C PRO A 656 14.13 20.06 -17.57
N ALA A 657 13.45 19.30 -16.70
CA ALA A 657 14.09 18.49 -15.66
C ALA A 657 15.00 17.40 -16.24
N LEU A 658 14.84 17.06 -17.53
CA LEU A 658 15.71 16.10 -18.21
C LEU A 658 17.17 16.57 -18.30
N GLN A 659 17.39 17.89 -18.34
CA GLN A 659 18.72 18.51 -18.46
C GLN A 659 19.14 19.23 -17.17
N ASN A 660 18.16 19.75 -16.42
CA ASN A 660 18.41 20.56 -15.22
C ASN A 660 17.88 19.81 -13.99
N TYR A 661 18.77 19.08 -13.29
CA TYR A 661 18.45 18.31 -12.08
C TYR A 661 19.53 18.39 -11.00
#